data_AF-A0A2Y9TE22-F1
#
_entry.id   AF-A0A2Y9TE22-F1
#
_cell.length_a   1.000
_cell.length_b   1.000
_cell.length_c   1.000
_cell.angle_alpha   90.00
_cell.angle_beta   90.00
_cell.angle_gamma   90.00
#
_symmetry.space_group_name_H-M   'P 1'
#
loop_
_entity.id
_entity.type
_entity.pdbx_description
1 polymer ?
#
loop_
_entity_poly.entity_id
_entity_poly.type
_entity_poly.pdbx_seq_one_letter_code
_entity_poly.pdbx_strand_id
1 'polypeptide(L)'
;MAAAAAVAAAEPPPAMPQAAGAGGPAARRDFYWLRSFLAGGIAGCCAKTTVAPLDRVKVLLQAHNHHYKHLGVFSALRAVPQKEGYLGLYKGNGAMMIRIFPYGAIQFMAFEHYKTLITTKLGVSGHVHRLMAGSMAGMTAVICTYPLDMVRVRLAFQVKGEHTYTGIIHAFKTIYAKEGGFLGFYRGLMPTILGMAPYAGVSFFTFGTLKSVGLSHAPTLLGRPSSDNPNVLVLKTHINLLCGGVAGAIAQTISYPFDVTRRRMQLGTVLPEFEKCLFQKKKVEASFSKAVLSRGTDNRYLVLAVNIVQNEEGNHEKHLIITASQSLECKELCILRNDWCSVRVEPGDIIHLEGDCISDTWIIDEDFGYLILYPDMLISGTSIASSIRCMRRAVLSETFKSSDPATRQMLIGTVLHEVFQKAISDSFAPEKLQELAFQTVQEIRHLKEMYRLNLNQDEIKQEVKEYLPSFSKWAGDFMHKHTSTDFPQMQLSLPSDGSNGNSTCHIEVINSLDIEESIWSPRFGLKGKIDVTVGVKIHRGCKTKYKIMPLELKTGKESNSIEHRSQLVLYTLLSQERRADPEAGLLLYLKTGQMYPVPANHLDKRELLRLRNQMAFSLFHRINKSATGEEKTKLAPLPQIIEEQQTCKYCSQLGNCALYSRNTSFHNQPVKCFICISDLELYL
;
A
#
# COMPACT_ATOMS: atom_id res chain seq x y z
N MET A 1 24.97 8.81 -23.47
CA MET A 1 23.82 9.69 -23.89
C MET A 1 24.09 10.65 -25.07
N ALA A 2 25.31 11.16 -25.30
CA ALA A 2 25.60 12.11 -26.39
C ALA A 2 25.27 11.59 -27.82
N ALA A 3 25.38 10.29 -28.07
CA ALA A 3 25.10 9.71 -29.39
C ALA A 3 23.60 9.56 -29.73
N ALA A 4 22.68 9.71 -28.78
CA ALA A 4 21.24 9.71 -29.07
C ALA A 4 20.74 11.14 -29.39
N ALA A 5 21.33 12.15 -28.74
CA ALA A 5 21.12 13.57 -29.05
C ALA A 5 21.63 13.93 -30.45
N ALA A 6 22.73 13.30 -30.90
CA ALA A 6 23.24 13.47 -32.25
C ALA A 6 22.28 13.00 -33.35
N VAL A 7 21.31 12.12 -33.05
CA VAL A 7 20.33 11.63 -34.04
C VAL A 7 19.07 12.49 -34.07
N ALA A 8 18.73 13.15 -32.96
CA ALA A 8 17.57 14.06 -32.89
C ALA A 8 17.89 15.49 -33.34
N ALA A 9 19.15 15.94 -33.20
CA ALA A 9 19.60 17.28 -33.61
C ALA A 9 20.35 17.31 -34.96
N ALA A 10 20.56 16.16 -35.60
CA ALA A 10 21.05 16.16 -36.97
C ALA A 10 19.88 16.48 -37.90
N GLU A 11 20.03 17.53 -38.73
CA GLU A 11 19.35 17.56 -40.01
C GLU A 11 19.48 16.16 -40.65
N PRO A 12 18.42 15.65 -41.33
CA PRO A 12 18.53 14.37 -42.02
C PRO A 12 19.82 14.40 -42.84
N PRO A 13 20.62 13.31 -42.86
CA PRO A 13 21.78 13.28 -43.73
C PRO A 13 21.31 13.75 -45.11
N PRO A 14 22.05 14.66 -45.77
CA PRO A 14 21.64 15.14 -47.08
C PRO A 14 21.29 13.91 -47.90
N ALA A 15 20.11 13.93 -48.52
CA ALA A 15 19.68 12.86 -49.39
C ALA A 15 20.88 12.48 -50.24
N MET A 16 21.20 11.18 -50.31
CA MET A 16 22.23 10.67 -51.20
C MET A 16 22.15 11.48 -52.50
N PRO A 17 23.23 12.15 -52.94
CA PRO A 17 23.15 12.99 -54.11
C PRO A 17 22.57 12.13 -55.24
N GLN A 18 21.40 12.55 -55.75
CA GLN A 18 20.96 12.06 -57.05
C GLN A 18 22.10 12.42 -57.99
N ALA A 19 22.74 11.39 -58.54
CA ALA A 19 23.86 11.53 -59.42
C ALA A 19 23.42 12.31 -60.67
N ALA A 20 23.59 13.64 -60.64
CA ALA A 20 23.77 14.43 -61.83
C ALA A 20 25.17 14.08 -62.39
N GLY A 21 25.20 13.83 -63.69
CA GLY A 21 26.26 13.08 -64.37
C GLY A 21 27.69 13.55 -64.11
N ALA A 22 28.57 12.58 -63.85
CA ALA A 22 30.00 12.66 -64.16
C ALA A 22 30.49 11.23 -64.39
N GLY A 23 31.02 10.96 -65.59
CA GLY A 23 31.47 9.65 -66.04
C GLY A 23 32.58 9.07 -65.17
N GLY A 24 32.33 7.87 -64.64
CA GLY A 24 33.30 7.03 -63.92
C GLY A 24 32.76 5.60 -63.79
N PRO A 25 33.62 4.56 -63.78
CA PRO A 25 33.21 3.19 -64.15
C PRO A 25 32.20 2.57 -63.18
N ALA A 26 31.21 1.89 -63.75
CA ALA A 26 29.99 1.38 -63.12
C ALA A 26 30.20 0.44 -61.91
N ALA A 27 31.38 -0.17 -61.74
CA ALA A 27 31.68 -1.09 -60.65
C ALA A 27 31.79 -0.45 -59.25
N ARG A 28 31.86 0.89 -59.15
CA ARG A 28 32.04 1.59 -57.85
C ARG A 28 30.72 1.92 -57.13
N ARG A 29 29.56 1.81 -57.80
CA ARG A 29 28.23 2.15 -57.23
C ARG A 29 27.63 1.03 -56.37
N ASP A 30 27.94 -0.23 -56.65
CA ASP A 30 27.24 -1.38 -56.03
C ASP A 30 27.62 -1.65 -54.56
N PHE A 31 28.73 -1.09 -54.07
CA PHE A 31 29.16 -1.24 -52.67
C PHE A 31 28.99 0.03 -51.81
N TYR A 32 28.47 1.12 -52.36
CA TYR A 32 28.39 2.39 -51.63
C TYR A 32 27.43 2.33 -50.43
N TRP A 33 26.24 1.75 -50.60
CA TRP A 33 25.27 1.58 -49.52
C TRP A 33 25.80 0.68 -48.40
N LEU A 34 26.48 -0.42 -48.76
CA LEU A 34 27.10 -1.33 -47.80
C LEU A 34 28.27 -0.66 -47.05
N ARG A 35 29.12 0.10 -47.75
CA ARG A 35 30.21 0.88 -47.14
C ARG A 35 29.69 1.93 -46.17
N SER A 36 28.64 2.67 -46.55
CA SER A 36 28.01 3.68 -45.70
C SER A 36 27.32 3.06 -44.48
N PHE A 37 26.65 1.91 -44.65
CA PHE A 37 26.04 1.16 -43.55
C PHE A 37 27.08 0.64 -42.55
N LEU A 38 28.16 0.03 -43.05
CA LEU A 38 29.25 -0.46 -42.20
C LEU A 38 29.99 0.69 -41.51
N ALA A 39 30.31 1.77 -42.23
CA ALA A 39 30.95 2.95 -41.65
C ALA A 39 30.09 3.59 -40.56
N GLY A 40 28.78 3.74 -40.80
CA GLY A 40 27.83 4.25 -39.81
C GLY A 40 27.68 3.32 -38.60
N GLY A 41 27.61 2.01 -38.83
CA GLY A 41 27.55 1.01 -37.77
C GLY A 41 28.80 0.98 -36.89
N ILE A 42 29.99 0.97 -37.50
CA ILE A 42 31.28 1.02 -36.78
C ILE A 42 31.41 2.33 -35.99
N ALA A 43 31.10 3.47 -36.61
CA ALA A 43 31.13 4.77 -35.92
C ALA A 43 30.16 4.80 -34.72
N GLY A 44 28.97 4.24 -34.88
CA GLY A 44 27.99 4.07 -33.80
C GLY A 44 28.51 3.18 -32.66
N CYS A 45 29.15 2.05 -33.00
CA CYS A 45 29.75 1.14 -32.03
C CYS A 45 30.89 1.80 -31.26
N CYS A 46 31.78 2.53 -31.93
CA CYS A 46 32.85 3.31 -31.31
C CYS A 46 32.27 4.34 -30.34
N ALA A 47 31.32 5.17 -30.80
CA ALA A 47 30.72 6.22 -29.97
C ALA A 47 30.01 5.66 -28.72
N LYS A 48 29.29 4.54 -28.85
CA LYS A 48 28.59 3.89 -27.73
C LYS A 48 29.53 3.18 -26.76
N THR A 49 30.61 2.60 -27.27
CA THR A 49 31.64 1.97 -26.43
C THR A 49 32.38 3.01 -25.60
N THR A 50 32.74 4.17 -26.18
CA THR A 50 33.39 5.26 -25.44
C THR A 50 32.57 5.75 -24.25
N VAL A 51 31.25 5.79 -24.37
CA VAL A 51 30.34 6.24 -23.28
C VAL A 51 29.81 5.11 -22.40
N ALA A 52 30.15 3.85 -22.69
CA ALA A 52 29.61 2.69 -21.98
C ALA A 52 29.86 2.71 -20.45
N PRO A 53 31.05 3.11 -19.94
CA PRO A 53 31.27 3.23 -18.50
C PRO A 53 30.29 4.17 -17.79
N LEU A 54 30.03 5.34 -18.39
CA LEU A 54 29.10 6.34 -17.86
C LEU A 54 27.64 5.86 -17.97
N ASP A 55 27.29 5.24 -19.09
CA ASP A 55 25.95 4.67 -19.29
C ASP A 55 25.68 3.55 -18.25
N ARG A 56 26.68 2.74 -17.85
CA ARG A 56 26.52 1.73 -16.78
C ARG A 56 26.30 2.37 -15.41
N VAL A 57 27.15 3.31 -15.02
CA VAL A 57 27.02 4.00 -13.72
C VAL A 57 25.67 4.71 -13.62
N LYS A 58 25.21 5.33 -14.71
CA LYS A 58 23.87 5.90 -14.79
C LYS A 58 22.78 4.88 -14.47
N VAL A 59 22.82 3.68 -15.07
CA VAL A 59 21.81 2.64 -14.81
C VAL A 59 21.81 2.20 -13.35
N LEU A 60 23.00 2.00 -12.75
CA LEU A 60 23.14 1.60 -11.35
C LEU A 60 22.54 2.63 -10.37
N LEU A 61 22.79 3.92 -10.61
CA LEU A 61 22.29 5.01 -9.77
C LEU A 61 20.79 5.28 -10.01
N GLN A 62 20.32 5.33 -11.26
CA GLN A 62 18.91 5.56 -11.58
C GLN A 62 17.98 4.49 -10.97
N ALA A 63 18.43 3.24 -11.02
CA ALA A 63 17.70 2.10 -10.48
C ALA A 63 17.96 1.83 -8.99
N HIS A 64 18.76 2.66 -8.31
CA HIS A 64 19.05 2.54 -6.87
C HIS A 64 19.63 1.16 -6.49
N ASN A 65 20.66 0.71 -7.22
CA ASN A 65 21.33 -0.57 -6.91
C ASN A 65 21.86 -0.60 -5.47
N HIS A 66 21.62 -1.68 -4.72
CA HIS A 66 21.93 -1.77 -3.30
C HIS A 66 23.40 -1.46 -2.96
N HIS A 67 24.34 -1.92 -3.80
CA HIS A 67 25.77 -1.76 -3.55
C HIS A 67 26.32 -0.37 -3.86
N TYR A 68 25.64 0.39 -4.73
CA TYR A 68 26.16 1.65 -5.29
C TYR A 68 25.23 2.86 -5.07
N LYS A 69 24.02 2.67 -4.51
CA LYS A 69 23.01 3.73 -4.31
C LYS A 69 23.48 4.93 -3.48
N HIS A 70 24.42 4.71 -2.57
CA HIS A 70 24.93 5.74 -1.65
C HIS A 70 26.11 6.55 -2.23
N LEU A 71 26.55 6.22 -3.45
CA LEU A 71 27.72 6.83 -4.08
C LEU A 71 27.30 7.85 -5.16
N GLY A 72 28.05 8.94 -5.27
CA GLY A 72 27.95 9.86 -6.40
C GLY A 72 28.55 9.29 -7.69
N VAL A 73 28.37 9.98 -8.83
CA VAL A 73 28.83 9.52 -10.15
C VAL A 73 30.33 9.22 -10.19
N PHE A 74 31.16 10.14 -9.71
CA PHE A 74 32.62 9.97 -9.69
C PHE A 74 33.07 8.88 -8.72
N SER A 75 32.43 8.79 -7.55
CA SER A 75 32.69 7.75 -6.56
C SER A 75 32.32 6.37 -7.09
N ALA A 76 31.20 6.24 -7.81
CA ALA A 76 30.78 5.00 -8.45
C ALA A 76 31.73 4.58 -9.60
N LEU A 77 32.20 5.53 -10.42
CA LEU A 77 33.19 5.26 -11.48
C LEU A 77 34.52 4.74 -10.92
N ARG A 78 34.90 5.14 -9.70
CA ARG A 78 36.09 4.61 -9.02
C ARG A 78 35.81 3.28 -8.31
N ALA A 79 34.66 3.14 -7.67
CA ALA A 79 34.29 1.97 -6.89
C ALA A 79 33.99 0.73 -7.75
N VAL A 80 33.45 0.90 -8.95
CA VAL A 80 33.12 -0.23 -9.85
C VAL A 80 34.37 -0.99 -10.30
N PRO A 81 35.43 -0.34 -10.85
CA PRO A 81 36.68 -1.02 -11.17
C PRO A 81 37.35 -1.70 -9.98
N GLN A 82 37.30 -1.08 -8.80
CA GLN A 82 37.90 -1.65 -7.58
C GLN A 82 37.20 -2.93 -7.13
N LYS A 83 35.86 -3.00 -7.24
CA LYS A 83 35.07 -4.15 -6.80
C LYS A 83 34.89 -5.24 -7.87
N GLU A 84 34.76 -4.86 -9.14
CA GLU A 84 34.39 -5.77 -10.23
C GLU A 84 35.46 -5.94 -11.30
N GLY A 85 36.50 -5.10 -11.29
CA GLY A 85 37.51 -4.96 -12.35
C GLY A 85 37.09 -3.97 -13.44
N TYR A 86 38.06 -3.52 -14.24
CA TYR A 86 37.85 -2.52 -15.31
C TYR A 86 36.82 -2.97 -16.37
N LEU A 87 36.79 -4.26 -16.71
CA LEU A 87 35.80 -4.83 -17.63
C LEU A 87 34.38 -4.80 -17.07
N GLY A 88 34.22 -4.68 -15.74
CA GLY A 88 32.94 -4.50 -15.10
C GLY A 88 32.19 -3.29 -15.68
N LEU A 89 32.87 -2.17 -15.91
CA LEU A 89 32.26 -0.94 -16.44
C LEU A 89 31.55 -1.13 -17.80
N TYR A 90 31.89 -2.18 -18.55
CA TYR A 90 31.34 -2.48 -19.87
C TYR A 90 30.24 -3.56 -19.86
N LYS A 91 29.78 -4.01 -18.68
CA LYS A 91 28.64 -4.94 -18.59
C LYS A 91 27.40 -4.36 -19.28
N GLY A 92 26.79 -5.17 -20.15
CA GLY A 92 25.66 -4.78 -21.00
C GLY A 92 26.05 -4.11 -22.33
N ASN A 93 27.31 -3.72 -22.55
CA ASN A 93 27.74 -3.08 -23.80
C ASN A 93 27.56 -4.00 -25.02
N GLY A 94 27.77 -5.32 -24.87
CA GLY A 94 27.59 -6.28 -25.97
C GLY A 94 26.18 -6.27 -26.57
N ALA A 95 25.13 -6.25 -25.74
CA ALA A 95 23.75 -6.13 -26.20
C ALA A 95 23.48 -4.78 -26.89
N MET A 96 24.18 -3.72 -26.47
CA MET A 96 24.11 -2.42 -27.13
C MET A 96 24.75 -2.45 -28.54
N MET A 97 25.88 -3.14 -28.72
CA MET A 97 26.53 -3.25 -30.03
C MET A 97 25.65 -4.00 -31.03
N ILE A 98 25.06 -5.13 -30.60
CA ILE A 98 24.12 -5.91 -31.43
C ILE A 98 22.92 -5.07 -31.85
N ARG A 99 22.47 -4.13 -30.99
CA ARG A 99 21.30 -3.29 -31.26
C ARG A 99 21.53 -2.22 -32.33
N ILE A 100 22.77 -1.76 -32.55
CA ILE A 100 23.07 -0.61 -33.42
C ILE A 100 22.66 -0.88 -34.88
N PHE A 101 23.03 -2.05 -35.40
CA PHE A 101 22.77 -2.40 -36.80
C PHE A 101 21.26 -2.60 -37.10
N PRO A 102 20.49 -3.42 -36.32
CA PRO A 102 19.06 -3.57 -36.55
C PRO A 102 18.29 -2.26 -36.36
N TYR A 103 18.69 -1.42 -35.40
CA TYR A 103 18.05 -0.13 -35.18
C TYR A 103 18.19 0.77 -36.42
N GLY A 104 19.40 0.91 -36.96
CA GLY A 104 19.64 1.72 -38.16
C GLY A 104 18.93 1.18 -39.40
N ALA A 105 18.97 -0.15 -39.61
CA ALA A 105 18.32 -0.79 -40.75
C ALA A 105 16.79 -0.61 -40.74
N ILE A 106 16.14 -0.87 -39.59
CA ILE A 106 14.69 -0.72 -39.44
C ILE A 106 14.29 0.75 -39.57
N GLN A 107 15.05 1.67 -38.97
CA GLN A 107 14.77 3.10 -39.08
C GLN A 107 14.84 3.58 -40.53
N PHE A 108 15.85 3.16 -41.29
CA PHE A 108 15.98 3.56 -42.70
C PHE A 108 14.86 2.98 -43.57
N MET A 109 14.58 1.68 -43.43
CA MET A 109 13.51 1.00 -44.15
C MET A 109 12.13 1.62 -43.84
N ALA A 110 11.83 1.83 -42.56
CA ALA A 110 10.57 2.42 -42.12
C ALA A 110 10.45 3.89 -42.56
N PHE A 111 11.55 4.64 -42.61
CA PHE A 111 11.55 6.02 -43.09
C PHE A 111 11.14 6.12 -44.55
N GLU A 112 11.76 5.33 -45.44
CA GLU A 112 11.39 5.34 -46.87
C GLU A 112 9.94 4.85 -47.07
N HIS A 113 9.50 3.86 -46.30
CA HIS A 113 8.12 3.38 -46.34
C HIS A 113 7.11 4.47 -45.90
N TYR A 114 7.32 5.10 -44.75
CA TYR A 114 6.43 6.14 -44.23
C TYR A 114 6.46 7.41 -45.07
N LYS A 115 7.63 7.78 -45.60
CA LYS A 115 7.77 8.92 -46.51
C LYS A 115 6.94 8.71 -47.78
N THR A 116 7.07 7.56 -48.44
CA THR A 116 6.25 7.24 -49.62
C THR A 116 4.77 7.20 -49.27
N LEU A 117 4.39 6.58 -48.15
CA LEU A 117 3.00 6.50 -47.71
C LEU A 117 2.39 7.89 -47.44
N ILE A 118 3.09 8.77 -46.73
CA ILE A 118 2.62 10.12 -46.40
C ILE A 118 2.55 10.98 -47.67
N THR A 119 3.54 10.91 -48.55
CA THR A 119 3.52 11.68 -49.80
C THR A 119 2.41 11.21 -50.76
N THR A 120 2.21 9.90 -50.90
CA THR A 120 1.22 9.34 -51.86
C THR A 120 -0.21 9.38 -51.32
N LYS A 121 -0.45 9.15 -50.01
CA LYS A 121 -1.82 9.09 -49.45
C LYS A 121 -2.32 10.39 -48.81
N LEU A 122 -1.44 11.20 -48.23
CA LEU A 122 -1.85 12.43 -47.52
C LEU A 122 -1.62 13.71 -48.34
N GLY A 123 -0.89 13.65 -49.46
CA GLY A 123 -0.65 14.81 -50.33
C GLY A 123 0.18 15.93 -49.68
N VAL A 124 0.76 15.69 -48.51
CA VAL A 124 1.55 16.69 -47.77
C VAL A 124 2.99 16.69 -48.29
N SER A 125 3.40 17.78 -48.94
CA SER A 125 4.77 18.02 -49.41
C SER A 125 5.49 19.07 -48.55
N GLY A 126 6.82 18.96 -48.38
CA GLY A 126 7.64 19.96 -47.65
C GLY A 126 8.46 19.38 -46.49
N HIS A 127 8.93 20.20 -45.55
CA HIS A 127 9.76 19.71 -44.43
C HIS A 127 8.98 18.90 -43.37
N VAL A 128 7.65 19.11 -43.28
CA VAL A 128 6.79 18.48 -42.28
C VAL A 128 6.63 16.96 -42.50
N HIS A 129 6.43 16.51 -43.75
CA HIS A 129 6.29 15.06 -44.03
C HIS A 129 7.56 14.28 -43.68
N ARG A 130 8.74 14.86 -43.92
CA ARG A 130 10.04 14.25 -43.58
C ARG A 130 10.22 14.11 -42.08
N LEU A 131 9.79 15.12 -41.32
CA LEU A 131 9.82 15.09 -39.84
C LEU A 131 8.87 14.03 -39.27
N MET A 132 7.65 13.94 -39.83
CA MET A 132 6.67 12.92 -39.43
C MET A 132 7.15 11.50 -39.77
N ALA A 133 7.61 11.28 -41.00
CA ALA A 133 8.17 9.99 -41.43
C ALA A 133 9.37 9.59 -40.58
N GLY A 134 10.27 10.53 -40.27
CA GLY A 134 11.43 10.31 -39.40
C GLY A 134 11.03 9.92 -37.97
N SER A 135 10.04 10.60 -37.41
CA SER A 135 9.54 10.33 -36.04
C SER A 135 8.87 8.96 -35.94
N MET A 136 8.03 8.60 -36.92
CA MET A 136 7.37 7.30 -36.99
C MET A 136 8.37 6.16 -37.23
N ALA A 137 9.37 6.38 -38.08
CA ALA A 137 10.43 5.42 -38.33
C ALA A 137 11.31 5.18 -37.09
N GLY A 138 11.66 6.25 -36.37
CA GLY A 138 12.38 6.16 -35.10
C GLY A 138 11.59 5.38 -34.05
N MET A 139 10.28 5.65 -33.92
CA MET A 139 9.40 4.91 -33.01
C MET A 139 9.35 3.41 -33.33
N THR A 140 9.22 3.09 -34.62
CA THR A 140 9.16 1.70 -35.10
C THR A 140 10.47 0.96 -34.81
N ALA A 141 11.62 1.59 -35.09
CA ALA A 141 12.92 1.03 -34.77
C ALA A 141 13.11 0.78 -33.26
N VAL A 142 12.62 1.69 -32.41
CA VAL A 142 12.63 1.51 -30.96
C VAL A 142 11.80 0.32 -30.53
N ILE A 143 10.57 0.19 -31.03
CA ILE A 143 9.66 -0.91 -30.68
C ILE A 143 10.29 -2.24 -31.09
N CYS A 144 10.77 -2.38 -32.32
CA CYS A 144 11.37 -3.63 -32.80
C CYS A 144 12.66 -4.00 -32.04
N THR A 145 13.47 -3.02 -31.65
CA THR A 145 14.75 -3.25 -30.95
C THR A 145 14.65 -3.18 -29.43
N TYR A 146 13.45 -2.99 -28.89
CA TYR A 146 13.21 -2.87 -27.45
C TYR A 146 13.69 -4.08 -26.63
N PRO A 147 13.53 -5.35 -27.09
CA PRO A 147 14.03 -6.50 -26.35
C PRO A 147 15.54 -6.47 -26.07
N LEU A 148 16.35 -5.94 -27.01
CA LEU A 148 17.79 -5.78 -26.82
C LEU A 148 18.12 -4.66 -25.82
N ASP A 149 17.30 -3.62 -25.74
CA ASP A 149 17.45 -2.57 -24.72
C ASP A 149 17.11 -3.10 -23.31
N MET A 150 16.08 -3.93 -23.20
CA MET A 150 15.71 -4.61 -21.94
C MET A 150 16.86 -5.51 -21.43
N VAL A 151 17.41 -6.36 -22.30
CA VAL A 151 18.52 -7.26 -21.95
C VAL A 151 19.78 -6.47 -21.59
N ARG A 152 20.11 -5.40 -22.33
CA ARG A 152 21.22 -4.51 -22.01
C ARG A 152 21.13 -3.98 -20.58
N VAL A 153 19.97 -3.46 -20.19
CA VAL A 153 19.79 -2.77 -18.90
C VAL A 153 19.91 -3.74 -17.73
N ARG A 154 19.35 -4.94 -17.86
CA ARG A 154 19.47 -6.00 -16.84
C ARG A 154 20.90 -6.51 -16.70
N LEU A 155 21.60 -6.69 -17.83
CA LEU A 155 23.01 -7.07 -17.80
C LEU A 155 23.91 -5.96 -17.26
N ALA A 156 23.53 -4.69 -17.40
CA ALA A 156 24.29 -3.55 -16.84
C ALA A 156 24.06 -3.38 -15.33
N PHE A 157 22.87 -3.73 -14.84
CA PHE A 157 22.49 -3.62 -13.43
C PHE A 157 23.12 -4.69 -12.53
N GLN A 158 23.44 -5.88 -13.07
CA GLN A 158 24.04 -6.95 -12.28
C GLN A 158 25.46 -6.60 -11.78
N VAL A 159 25.78 -7.03 -10.57
CA VAL A 159 27.07 -6.82 -9.90
C VAL A 159 27.79 -8.16 -9.75
N LYS A 160 29.13 -8.15 -9.78
CA LYS A 160 29.95 -9.37 -9.62
C LYS A 160 29.72 -9.96 -8.22
N GLY A 161 29.33 -11.23 -8.15
CA GLY A 161 28.93 -11.92 -6.90
C GLY A 161 27.44 -12.29 -6.85
N GLU A 162 26.58 -11.54 -7.57
CA GLU A 162 25.13 -11.78 -7.67
C GLU A 162 24.72 -11.90 -9.15
N HIS A 163 25.17 -12.97 -9.81
CA HIS A 163 24.90 -13.18 -11.23
C HIS A 163 23.54 -13.82 -11.48
N THR A 164 22.53 -13.01 -11.82
CA THR A 164 21.23 -13.53 -12.30
C THR A 164 21.31 -14.03 -13.75
N TYR A 165 22.24 -13.50 -14.54
CA TYR A 165 22.37 -13.82 -15.96
C TYR A 165 23.83 -14.13 -16.32
N THR A 166 24.06 -15.28 -16.96
CA THR A 166 25.40 -15.68 -17.44
C THR A 166 25.78 -15.01 -18.76
N GLY A 167 24.79 -14.54 -19.54
CA GLY A 167 25.02 -13.86 -20.82
C GLY A 167 23.73 -13.39 -21.50
N ILE A 168 23.84 -12.86 -22.72
CA ILE A 168 22.73 -12.31 -23.49
C ILE A 168 21.65 -13.37 -23.77
N ILE A 169 22.06 -14.55 -24.26
CA ILE A 169 21.13 -15.65 -24.59
C ILE A 169 20.42 -16.16 -23.33
N HIS A 170 21.16 -16.33 -22.23
CA HIS A 170 20.57 -16.75 -20.96
C HIS A 170 19.59 -15.70 -20.42
N ALA A 171 19.89 -14.40 -20.58
CA ALA A 171 18.97 -13.33 -20.23
C ALA A 171 17.69 -13.38 -21.06
N PHE A 172 17.77 -13.57 -22.38
CA PHE A 172 16.59 -13.75 -23.23
C PHE A 172 15.74 -14.96 -22.78
N LYS A 173 16.34 -16.14 -22.63
CA LYS A 173 15.61 -17.35 -22.21
C LYS A 173 14.95 -17.18 -20.83
N THR A 174 15.68 -16.60 -19.88
CA THR A 174 15.20 -16.40 -18.51
C THR A 174 14.03 -15.41 -18.46
N ILE A 175 14.12 -14.28 -19.18
CA ILE A 175 13.04 -13.29 -19.25
C ILE A 175 11.80 -13.92 -19.89
N TYR A 176 11.98 -14.64 -20.99
CA TYR A 176 10.87 -15.30 -21.69
C TYR A 176 10.15 -16.32 -20.79
N ALA A 177 10.91 -17.19 -20.12
CA ALA A 177 10.35 -18.26 -19.29
C ALA A 177 9.73 -17.76 -17.98
N LYS A 178 10.33 -16.76 -17.32
CA LYS A 178 9.92 -16.32 -15.97
C LYS A 178 8.98 -15.10 -15.96
N GLU A 179 8.87 -14.35 -17.05
CA GLU A 179 8.16 -13.05 -17.04
C GLU A 179 6.99 -12.93 -18.03
N GLY A 180 6.41 -14.06 -18.44
CA GLY A 180 5.20 -14.07 -19.28
C GLY A 180 5.49 -13.93 -20.76
N GLY A 181 6.56 -14.55 -21.26
CA GLY A 181 6.88 -14.62 -22.69
C GLY A 181 7.31 -13.27 -23.27
N PHE A 182 6.79 -12.93 -24.45
CA PHE A 182 7.19 -11.74 -25.19
C PHE A 182 6.84 -10.43 -24.48
N LEU A 183 5.73 -10.37 -23.74
CA LEU A 183 5.29 -9.17 -23.02
C LEU A 183 6.29 -8.71 -21.96
N GLY A 184 7.05 -9.65 -21.37
CA GLY A 184 8.09 -9.35 -20.39
C GLY A 184 9.19 -8.44 -20.94
N PHE A 185 9.50 -8.53 -22.24
CA PHE A 185 10.55 -7.71 -22.87
C PHE A 185 10.14 -6.25 -23.07
N TYR A 186 8.84 -5.95 -23.13
CA TYR A 186 8.31 -4.63 -23.47
C TYR A 186 7.95 -3.76 -22.24
N ARG A 187 8.33 -4.20 -21.03
CA ARG A 187 8.13 -3.42 -19.81
C ARG A 187 8.97 -2.14 -19.84
N GLY A 188 8.27 -1.00 -19.77
CA GLY A 188 8.87 0.34 -19.89
C GLY A 188 8.80 0.94 -21.31
N LEU A 189 8.13 0.28 -22.26
CA LEU A 189 7.95 0.82 -23.61
C LEU A 189 7.12 2.11 -23.58
N MET A 190 6.00 2.14 -22.85
CA MET A 190 5.14 3.34 -22.74
C MET A 190 5.88 4.62 -22.31
N PRO A 191 6.64 4.65 -21.18
CA PRO A 191 7.41 5.84 -20.84
C PRO A 191 8.52 6.15 -21.84
N THR A 192 9.01 5.15 -22.59
CA THR A 192 9.97 5.40 -23.68
C THR A 192 9.33 6.19 -24.82
N ILE A 193 8.14 5.78 -25.26
CA ILE A 193 7.39 6.44 -26.33
C ILE A 193 6.97 7.86 -25.89
N LEU A 194 6.40 7.98 -24.70
CA LEU A 194 5.96 9.26 -24.15
C LEU A 194 7.13 10.25 -23.93
N GLY A 195 8.30 9.76 -23.54
CA GLY A 195 9.48 10.60 -23.33
C GLY A 195 10.13 11.12 -24.62
N MET A 196 9.89 10.49 -25.77
CA MET A 196 10.47 10.90 -27.05
C MET A 196 9.93 12.23 -27.57
N ALA A 197 8.63 12.48 -27.41
CA ALA A 197 8.01 13.71 -27.91
C ALA A 197 8.50 14.97 -27.16
N PRO A 198 8.51 15.03 -25.81
CA PRO A 198 9.08 16.15 -25.07
C PRO A 198 10.56 16.35 -25.37
N TYR A 199 11.32 15.25 -25.47
CA TYR A 199 12.75 15.32 -25.79
C TYR A 199 12.99 15.97 -27.16
N ALA A 200 12.32 15.48 -28.20
CA ALA A 200 12.45 16.02 -29.55
C ALA A 200 11.99 17.48 -29.61
N GLY A 201 10.81 17.80 -29.06
CA GLY A 201 10.25 19.16 -29.07
C GLY A 201 11.16 20.18 -28.41
N VAL A 202 11.65 19.90 -27.21
CA VAL A 202 12.57 20.79 -26.49
C VAL A 202 13.91 20.88 -27.20
N SER A 203 14.46 19.75 -27.69
CA SER A 203 15.75 19.76 -28.39
C SER A 203 15.70 20.62 -29.65
N PHE A 204 14.65 20.47 -30.47
CA PHE A 204 14.49 21.29 -31.68
C PHE A 204 14.23 22.76 -31.36
N PHE A 205 13.38 23.03 -30.36
CA PHE A 205 13.10 24.40 -29.93
C PHE A 205 14.38 25.09 -29.43
N THR A 206 15.09 24.50 -28.47
CA THR A 206 16.31 25.06 -27.91
C THR A 206 17.41 25.20 -28.96
N PHE A 207 17.61 24.20 -29.83
CA PHE A 207 18.59 24.31 -30.91
C PHE A 207 18.22 25.42 -31.91
N GLY A 208 16.95 25.51 -32.30
CA GLY A 208 16.44 26.55 -33.18
C GLY A 208 16.63 27.95 -32.60
N THR A 209 16.32 28.15 -31.32
CA THR A 209 16.54 29.41 -30.61
C THR A 209 18.04 29.75 -30.51
N LEU A 210 18.89 28.79 -30.12
CA LEU A 210 20.34 29.00 -30.04
C LEU A 210 20.96 29.34 -31.41
N LYS A 211 20.50 28.66 -32.47
CA LYS A 211 20.90 28.95 -33.85
C LYS A 211 20.46 30.35 -34.28
N SER A 212 19.21 30.72 -34.03
CA SER A 212 18.65 32.02 -34.40
C SER A 212 19.32 33.18 -33.65
N VAL A 213 19.53 33.03 -32.33
CA VAL A 213 20.18 34.05 -31.48
C VAL A 213 21.68 34.17 -31.81
N GLY A 214 22.36 33.04 -32.01
CA GLY A 214 23.79 33.03 -32.37
C GLY A 214 24.06 33.71 -33.72
N LEU A 215 23.18 33.49 -34.70
CA LEU A 215 23.29 34.14 -36.01
C LEU A 215 22.85 35.61 -36.00
N SER A 216 21.94 36.02 -35.11
CA SER A 216 21.48 37.41 -35.02
C SER A 216 22.45 38.33 -34.27
N HIS A 217 23.11 37.84 -33.21
CA HIS A 217 23.99 38.67 -32.38
C HIS A 217 25.45 38.71 -32.85
N ALA A 218 25.97 37.65 -33.47
CA ALA A 218 27.37 37.59 -33.91
C ALA A 218 27.54 36.80 -35.22
N PRO A 219 26.95 37.27 -36.35
CA PRO A 219 26.98 36.56 -37.63
C PRO A 219 28.41 36.35 -38.17
N THR A 220 29.31 37.31 -37.96
CA THR A 220 30.71 37.25 -38.44
C THR A 220 31.61 36.34 -37.59
N LEU A 221 31.29 36.17 -36.30
CA LEU A 221 32.08 35.36 -35.37
C LEU A 221 31.63 33.89 -35.31
N LEU A 222 30.31 33.65 -35.36
CA LEU A 222 29.69 32.33 -35.15
C LEU A 222 29.19 31.68 -36.46
N GLY A 223 28.96 32.47 -37.51
CA GLY A 223 28.49 32.01 -38.82
C GLY A 223 29.61 31.69 -39.81
N ARG A 224 29.26 30.89 -40.82
CA ARG A 224 29.99 30.66 -42.06
C ARG A 224 28.97 30.59 -43.21
N PRO A 225 29.29 31.05 -44.43
CA PRO A 225 28.43 30.84 -45.59
C PRO A 225 28.23 29.33 -45.84
N SER A 226 27.01 28.93 -46.19
CA SER A 226 26.69 27.54 -46.51
C SER A 226 27.42 27.07 -47.77
N SER A 227 27.81 25.79 -47.80
CA SER A 227 28.52 25.20 -48.95
C SER A 227 27.63 25.11 -50.21
N ASP A 228 26.31 25.03 -50.03
CA ASP A 228 25.35 24.85 -51.13
C ASP A 228 24.71 26.17 -51.58
N ASN A 229 24.74 27.22 -50.74
CA ASN A 229 24.22 28.54 -51.07
C ASN A 229 24.91 29.65 -50.24
N PRO A 230 25.77 30.49 -50.84
CA PRO A 230 26.58 31.46 -50.10
C PRO A 230 25.74 32.56 -49.42
N ASN A 231 24.47 32.73 -49.81
CA ASN A 231 23.54 33.69 -49.20
C ASN A 231 22.91 33.20 -47.87
N VAL A 232 23.14 31.94 -47.48
CA VAL A 232 22.62 31.37 -46.24
C VAL A 232 23.74 31.19 -45.23
N LEU A 233 23.66 31.87 -44.08
CA LEU A 233 24.62 31.74 -43.00
C LEU A 233 24.29 30.50 -42.13
N VAL A 234 25.28 29.63 -41.94
CA VAL A 234 25.21 28.43 -41.10
C VAL A 234 26.23 28.54 -39.97
N LEU A 235 25.97 27.95 -38.80
CA LEU A 235 26.94 27.96 -37.70
C LEU A 235 28.24 27.24 -38.11
N LYS A 236 29.38 27.73 -37.58
CA LYS A 236 30.64 26.99 -37.63
C LYS A 236 30.46 25.61 -36.95
N THR A 237 31.13 24.57 -37.48
CA THR A 237 30.91 23.17 -37.07
C THR A 237 31.05 22.93 -35.57
N HIS A 238 32.03 23.56 -34.91
CA HIS A 238 32.24 23.44 -33.46
C HIS A 238 31.15 24.13 -32.64
N ILE A 239 30.65 25.29 -33.10
CA ILE A 239 29.52 25.99 -32.46
C ILE A 239 28.23 25.20 -32.65
N ASN A 240 28.01 24.65 -33.85
CA ASN A 240 26.85 23.81 -34.12
C ASN A 240 26.82 22.57 -33.21
N LEU A 241 27.98 21.94 -32.99
CA LEU A 241 28.13 20.82 -32.06
C LEU A 241 27.85 21.25 -30.61
N LEU A 242 28.34 22.42 -30.18
CA LEU A 242 28.10 22.95 -28.84
C LEU A 242 26.62 23.27 -28.62
N CYS A 243 25.97 23.96 -29.56
CA CYS A 243 24.54 24.27 -29.52
C CYS A 243 23.69 23.00 -29.49
N GLY A 244 24.04 22.00 -30.29
CA GLY A 244 23.40 20.68 -30.25
C GLY A 244 23.60 19.96 -28.92
N GLY A 245 24.80 20.05 -28.32
CA GLY A 245 25.10 19.49 -27.01
C GLY A 245 24.28 20.13 -25.88
N VAL A 246 24.20 21.47 -25.84
CA VAL A 246 23.42 22.23 -24.86
C VAL A 246 21.92 21.95 -25.02
N ALA A 247 21.40 21.98 -26.25
CA ALA A 247 20.01 21.66 -26.53
C ALA A 247 19.66 20.22 -26.09
N GLY A 248 20.55 19.26 -26.37
CA GLY A 248 20.39 17.88 -25.94
C GLY A 248 20.39 17.70 -24.42
N ALA A 249 21.22 18.47 -23.70
CA ALA A 249 21.25 18.45 -22.23
C ALA A 249 19.96 18.99 -21.62
N ILE A 250 19.46 20.13 -22.10
CA ILE A 250 18.21 20.74 -21.63
C ILE A 250 17.02 19.82 -21.91
N ALA A 251 16.93 19.28 -23.14
CA ALA A 251 15.91 18.32 -23.52
C ALA A 251 15.94 17.05 -22.66
N GLN A 252 17.13 16.56 -22.33
CA GLN A 252 17.29 15.39 -21.47
C GLN A 252 16.86 15.66 -20.04
N THR A 253 17.06 16.88 -19.50
CA THR A 253 16.60 17.27 -18.16
C THR A 253 15.08 17.24 -18.07
N ILE A 254 14.38 17.79 -19.07
CA ILE A 254 12.90 17.81 -19.11
C ILE A 254 12.33 16.40 -19.28
N SER A 255 12.94 15.58 -20.13
CA SER A 255 12.49 14.18 -20.36
C SER A 255 13.03 13.17 -19.33
N TYR A 256 13.85 13.61 -18.36
CA TYR A 256 14.52 12.74 -17.39
C TYR A 256 13.56 11.87 -16.55
N PRO A 257 12.40 12.38 -16.07
CA PRO A 257 11.46 11.57 -15.31
C PRO A 257 10.97 10.32 -16.07
N PHE A 258 10.76 10.45 -17.39
CA PHE A 258 10.36 9.32 -18.24
C PHE A 258 11.49 8.30 -18.39
N ASP A 259 12.74 8.74 -18.50
CA ASP A 259 13.89 7.85 -18.56
C ASP A 259 14.08 7.09 -17.22
N VAL A 260 13.94 7.76 -16.08
CA VAL A 260 14.00 7.09 -14.75
C VAL A 260 12.88 6.06 -14.61
N THR A 261 11.65 6.44 -14.96
CA THR A 261 10.48 5.54 -14.91
C THR A 261 10.69 4.32 -15.79
N ARG A 262 11.14 4.53 -17.04
CA ARG A 262 11.52 3.44 -17.96
C ARG A 262 12.54 2.50 -17.32
N ARG A 263 13.63 3.00 -16.75
CA ARG A 263 14.69 2.15 -16.16
C ARG A 263 14.19 1.35 -14.97
N ARG A 264 13.37 1.95 -14.10
CA ARG A 264 12.76 1.24 -12.97
C ARG A 264 11.78 0.16 -13.43
N MET A 265 10.97 0.41 -14.47
CA MET A 265 10.07 -0.60 -15.03
C MET A 265 10.82 -1.76 -15.71
N GLN A 266 11.91 -1.48 -16.44
CA GLN A 266 12.75 -2.50 -17.07
C GLN A 266 13.42 -3.43 -16.03
N LEU A 267 13.72 -2.89 -14.84
CA LEU A 267 14.35 -3.59 -13.72
C LEU A 267 13.35 -4.03 -12.63
N GLY A 268 12.05 -3.84 -12.83
CA GLY A 268 11.04 -4.03 -11.77
C GLY A 268 11.02 -5.43 -11.15
N THR A 269 11.32 -6.48 -11.91
CA THR A 269 11.40 -7.87 -11.39
C THR A 269 12.74 -8.21 -10.74
N VAL A 270 13.74 -7.33 -10.87
CA VAL A 270 15.10 -7.48 -10.31
C VAL A 270 15.29 -6.59 -9.08
N LEU A 271 14.39 -5.64 -8.82
CA LEU A 271 14.45 -4.72 -7.68
C LEU A 271 13.70 -5.29 -6.46
N PRO A 272 14.34 -5.43 -5.28
CA PRO A 272 13.71 -5.95 -4.06
C PRO A 272 12.54 -5.06 -3.55
N GLU A 273 12.55 -3.76 -3.85
CA GLU A 273 11.47 -2.85 -3.44
C GLU A 273 10.21 -2.98 -4.29
N PHE A 274 10.33 -3.44 -5.54
CA PHE A 274 9.16 -3.72 -6.39
C PHE A 274 8.54 -5.08 -6.07
N GLU A 275 9.28 -6.01 -5.47
CA GLU A 275 8.68 -7.20 -4.85
C GLU A 275 7.64 -6.77 -3.81
N LYS A 276 7.86 -5.74 -2.99
CA LYS A 276 6.85 -5.24 -2.03
C LYS A 276 5.53 -4.80 -2.69
N CYS A 277 5.59 -4.33 -3.93
CA CYS A 277 4.40 -3.91 -4.70
C CYS A 277 3.79 -5.06 -5.52
N LEU A 278 4.61 -6.01 -5.98
CA LEU A 278 4.17 -7.27 -6.62
C LEU A 278 3.69 -8.33 -5.62
N PHE A 279 4.06 -8.24 -4.34
CA PHE A 279 3.52 -9.01 -3.22
C PHE A 279 2.00 -8.80 -3.07
N GLN A 280 1.45 -7.74 -3.65
CA GLN A 280 0.02 -7.49 -3.71
C GLN A 280 -0.68 -8.29 -4.83
N LYS A 281 0.07 -8.76 -5.85
CA LYS A 281 -0.45 -9.51 -7.00
C LYS A 281 -0.45 -11.03 -6.79
N LYS A 282 0.37 -11.54 -5.86
CA LYS A 282 0.40 -12.95 -5.40
C LYS A 282 -0.46 -13.21 -4.16
N LYS A 283 -1.29 -12.25 -3.74
CA LYS A 283 -2.01 -12.28 -2.46
C LYS A 283 -3.09 -13.38 -2.34
N VAL A 284 -3.49 -14.02 -3.44
CA VAL A 284 -4.53 -15.07 -3.43
C VAL A 284 -3.96 -16.47 -3.21
N GLU A 285 -2.69 -16.73 -3.57
CA GLU A 285 -1.99 -17.99 -3.22
C GLU A 285 -1.02 -17.81 -2.05
N ALA A 286 -0.66 -16.56 -1.67
CA ALA A 286 0.42 -16.28 -0.72
C ALA A 286 -0.02 -15.69 0.63
N SER A 287 -1.30 -15.38 0.89
CA SER A 287 -1.65 -14.68 2.14
C SER A 287 -1.40 -15.53 3.39
N PHE A 288 -1.47 -16.86 3.27
CA PHE A 288 -1.16 -17.82 4.33
C PHE A 288 -0.34 -19.02 3.83
N SER A 289 0.46 -18.87 2.76
CA SER A 289 1.26 -19.98 2.17
C SER A 289 2.30 -20.61 3.11
N LYS A 290 2.49 -20.05 4.30
CA LYS A 290 3.32 -20.58 5.39
C LYS A 290 2.54 -20.86 6.68
N ALA A 291 1.21 -20.71 6.68
CA ALA A 291 0.42 -21.05 7.86
C ALA A 291 0.59 -22.55 8.12
N VAL A 292 1.17 -22.87 9.27
CA VAL A 292 1.29 -24.25 9.73
C VAL A 292 -0.11 -24.66 10.15
N LEU A 293 -0.73 -25.53 9.35
CA LEU A 293 -1.99 -26.15 9.71
C LEU A 293 -1.74 -27.09 10.90
N SER A 294 -2.58 -26.98 11.92
CA SER A 294 -2.39 -27.70 13.18
C SER A 294 -3.72 -27.87 13.92
N ARG A 295 -3.77 -28.89 14.79
CA ARG A 295 -4.83 -29.08 15.79
C ARG A 295 -4.40 -28.46 17.13
N GLY A 296 -5.31 -28.44 18.12
CA GLY A 296 -5.04 -27.96 19.49
C GLY A 296 -5.59 -26.56 19.78
N THR A 297 -5.07 -25.91 20.81
CA THR A 297 -5.54 -24.59 21.28
C THR A 297 -5.37 -23.49 20.24
N ASP A 298 -4.31 -23.51 19.45
CA ASP A 298 -4.07 -22.56 18.35
C ASP A 298 -4.31 -23.21 16.98
N ASN A 299 -5.38 -24.01 16.88
CA ASN A 299 -5.67 -24.75 15.65
C ASN A 299 -5.80 -23.82 14.43
N ARG A 300 -5.38 -24.34 13.27
CA ARG A 300 -5.47 -23.70 11.96
C ARG A 300 -5.96 -24.71 10.96
N TYR A 301 -7.16 -24.48 10.46
CA TYR A 301 -7.81 -25.31 9.48
C TYR A 301 -7.92 -24.60 8.14
N LEU A 302 -7.62 -25.32 7.06
CA LEU A 302 -7.91 -24.91 5.69
C LEU A 302 -9.29 -25.43 5.28
N VAL A 303 -10.13 -24.55 4.74
CA VAL A 303 -11.44 -24.90 4.21
C VAL A 303 -11.28 -25.47 2.79
N LEU A 304 -11.70 -26.72 2.59
CA LEU A 304 -11.61 -27.42 1.32
C LEU A 304 -12.91 -27.31 0.51
N ALA A 305 -14.06 -27.36 1.18
CA ALA A 305 -15.37 -27.25 0.56
C ALA A 305 -16.40 -26.65 1.51
N VAL A 306 -17.42 -26.02 0.94
CA VAL A 306 -18.53 -25.39 1.66
C VAL A 306 -19.83 -25.86 1.03
N ASN A 307 -20.65 -26.57 1.80
CA ASN A 307 -21.93 -27.10 1.36
C ASN A 307 -23.05 -26.52 2.23
N ILE A 308 -24.17 -26.15 1.64
CA ILE A 308 -25.39 -25.76 2.38
C ILE A 308 -26.35 -26.94 2.30
N VAL A 309 -26.73 -27.47 3.46
CA VAL A 309 -27.55 -28.68 3.60
C VAL A 309 -28.80 -28.32 4.40
N GLN A 310 -29.94 -28.93 4.10
CA GLN A 310 -31.11 -28.84 4.95
C GLN A 310 -31.10 -30.02 5.92
N ASN A 311 -31.20 -29.73 7.22
CA ASN A 311 -31.33 -30.76 8.25
C ASN A 311 -32.74 -31.37 8.23
N GLU A 312 -32.93 -32.48 8.93
CA GLU A 312 -34.20 -33.23 9.04
C GLU A 312 -35.37 -32.37 9.56
N GLU A 313 -35.07 -31.31 10.32
CA GLU A 313 -36.04 -30.33 10.83
C GLU A 313 -36.37 -29.19 9.83
N GLY A 314 -35.79 -29.20 8.62
CA GLY A 314 -35.99 -28.17 7.58
C GLY A 314 -35.11 -26.92 7.76
N ASN A 315 -34.29 -26.85 8.81
CA ASN A 315 -33.34 -25.77 9.03
C ASN A 315 -32.12 -25.89 8.12
N HIS A 316 -31.61 -24.76 7.64
CA HIS A 316 -30.41 -24.74 6.80
C HIS A 316 -29.16 -24.78 7.67
N GLU A 317 -28.25 -25.70 7.37
CA GLU A 317 -26.93 -25.83 7.97
C GLU A 317 -25.85 -25.58 6.93
N LYS A 318 -24.70 -25.08 7.38
CA LYS A 318 -23.52 -24.94 6.52
C LYS A 318 -22.43 -25.91 6.96
N HIS A 319 -22.13 -26.86 6.09
CA HIS A 319 -21.15 -27.92 6.31
C HIS A 319 -19.84 -27.53 5.63
N LEU A 320 -18.78 -27.41 6.42
CA LEU A 320 -17.43 -27.11 5.99
C LEU A 320 -16.60 -28.39 6.03
N ILE A 321 -15.98 -28.77 4.92
CA ILE A 321 -14.96 -29.82 4.90
C ILE A 321 -13.62 -29.12 5.13
N ILE A 322 -12.95 -29.47 6.21
CA ILE A 322 -11.75 -28.77 6.67
C ILE A 322 -10.58 -29.72 6.88
N THR A 323 -9.35 -29.20 6.87
CA THR A 323 -8.14 -29.99 7.17
C THR A 323 -7.12 -29.19 7.97
N ALA A 324 -6.53 -29.84 8.98
CA ALA A 324 -5.39 -29.32 9.73
C ALA A 324 -4.04 -29.91 9.23
N SER A 325 -4.02 -30.63 8.09
CA SER A 325 -2.81 -31.27 7.56
C SER A 325 -2.44 -30.73 6.18
N GLN A 326 -1.15 -30.45 5.96
CA GLN A 326 -0.63 -30.01 4.67
C GLN A 326 -0.73 -31.09 3.57
N SER A 327 -0.81 -32.36 3.96
CA SER A 327 -1.00 -33.50 3.05
C SER A 327 -2.42 -33.57 2.46
N LEU A 328 -3.38 -32.82 3.01
CA LEU A 328 -4.81 -32.83 2.64
C LEU A 328 -5.53 -34.18 2.85
N GLU A 329 -4.88 -35.16 3.50
CA GLU A 329 -5.42 -36.52 3.70
C GLU A 329 -6.43 -36.58 4.85
N CYS A 330 -6.18 -35.85 5.94
CA CYS A 330 -7.04 -35.83 7.11
C CYS A 330 -8.12 -34.76 6.96
N LYS A 331 -9.37 -35.19 6.75
CA LYS A 331 -10.53 -34.32 6.61
C LYS A 331 -11.41 -34.41 7.85
N GLU A 332 -11.83 -33.27 8.34
CA GLU A 332 -12.78 -33.11 9.43
C GLU A 332 -14.02 -32.37 8.92
N LEU A 333 -15.14 -32.56 9.60
CA LEU A 333 -16.40 -31.89 9.29
C LEU A 333 -16.66 -30.80 10.32
N CYS A 334 -16.97 -29.58 9.87
CA CYS A 334 -17.47 -28.52 10.73
C CYS A 334 -18.86 -28.10 10.29
N ILE A 335 -19.83 -28.20 11.21
CA ILE A 335 -21.24 -27.89 10.98
C ILE A 335 -21.54 -26.58 11.68
N LEU A 336 -21.87 -25.57 10.89
CA LEU A 336 -22.38 -24.30 11.38
C LEU A 336 -23.91 -24.33 11.35
N ARG A 337 -24.52 -23.99 12.48
CA ARG A 337 -25.99 -23.94 12.65
C ARG A 337 -26.47 -22.53 12.95
N ASN A 338 -27.78 -22.33 12.82
CA ASN A 338 -28.45 -21.09 13.17
C ASN A 338 -27.79 -19.88 12.49
N ASP A 339 -27.49 -18.88 13.30
CA ASP A 339 -26.89 -17.63 12.92
C ASP A 339 -25.46 -17.76 12.36
N TRP A 340 -24.73 -18.82 12.71
CA TRP A 340 -23.39 -19.08 12.13
C TRP A 340 -23.45 -19.45 10.65
N CYS A 341 -24.59 -19.89 10.13
CA CYS A 341 -24.79 -20.12 8.71
C CYS A 341 -24.61 -18.86 7.86
N SER A 342 -24.76 -17.66 8.44
CA SER A 342 -24.59 -16.41 7.70
C SER A 342 -23.12 -16.01 7.48
N VAL A 343 -22.16 -16.65 8.19
CA VAL A 343 -20.73 -16.32 8.05
C VAL A 343 -20.23 -16.68 6.66
N ARG A 344 -19.66 -15.71 5.97
CA ARG A 344 -19.12 -15.87 4.62
C ARG A 344 -17.76 -16.55 4.69
N VAL A 345 -17.73 -17.83 4.33
CA VAL A 345 -16.53 -18.66 4.26
C VAL A 345 -16.49 -19.25 2.86
N GLU A 346 -15.32 -19.21 2.23
CA GLU A 346 -15.07 -19.73 0.88
C GLU A 346 -14.00 -20.84 0.91
N PRO A 347 -14.02 -21.78 -0.05
CA PRO A 347 -12.93 -22.74 -0.21
C PRO A 347 -11.57 -22.03 -0.39
N GLY A 348 -10.56 -22.46 0.36
CA GLY A 348 -9.25 -21.82 0.42
C GLY A 348 -9.04 -20.92 1.64
N ASP A 349 -10.10 -20.62 2.40
CA ASP A 349 -9.99 -19.81 3.61
C ASP A 349 -9.32 -20.55 4.77
N ILE A 350 -8.62 -19.79 5.62
CA ILE A 350 -8.06 -20.29 6.88
C ILE A 350 -8.99 -19.90 8.02
N ILE A 351 -9.36 -20.89 8.84
CA ILE A 351 -10.21 -20.70 10.02
C ILE A 351 -9.56 -21.24 11.28
N HIS A 352 -10.04 -20.76 12.41
CA HIS A 352 -9.76 -21.28 13.74
C HIS A 352 -11.10 -21.57 14.45
N LEU A 353 -11.14 -22.65 15.22
CA LEU A 353 -12.34 -23.13 15.89
C LEU A 353 -12.09 -23.18 17.40
N GLU A 354 -13.00 -22.59 18.16
CA GLU A 354 -13.06 -22.68 19.61
C GLU A 354 -14.27 -23.53 20.00
N GLY A 355 -14.08 -24.48 20.92
CA GLY A 355 -15.10 -25.44 21.35
C GLY A 355 -14.58 -26.87 21.38
N ASP A 356 -15.48 -27.82 21.59
CA ASP A 356 -15.15 -29.25 21.62
C ASP A 356 -15.38 -29.90 20.26
N CYS A 357 -14.43 -30.74 19.84
CA CYS A 357 -14.56 -31.60 18.66
C CYS A 357 -14.97 -33.00 19.11
N ILE A 358 -16.17 -33.44 18.73
CA ILE A 358 -16.68 -34.76 19.08
C ILE A 358 -16.60 -35.64 17.83
N SER A 359 -15.78 -36.69 17.88
CA SER A 359 -15.62 -37.65 16.77
C SER A 359 -15.27 -37.00 15.42
N ASP A 360 -14.23 -36.15 15.40
CA ASP A 360 -13.77 -35.41 14.20
C ASP A 360 -14.85 -34.49 13.56
N THR A 361 -15.91 -34.19 14.31
CA THR A 361 -16.96 -33.24 13.92
C THR A 361 -17.03 -32.07 14.89
N TRP A 362 -16.87 -30.87 14.35
CA TRP A 362 -17.06 -29.61 15.05
C TRP A 362 -18.50 -29.15 14.87
N ILE A 363 -19.23 -28.90 15.96
CA ILE A 363 -20.56 -28.31 15.92
C ILE A 363 -20.46 -26.91 16.52
N ILE A 364 -20.81 -25.89 15.73
CA ILE A 364 -20.84 -24.51 16.17
C ILE A 364 -22.26 -23.99 15.97
N ASP A 365 -22.90 -23.64 17.07
CA ASP A 365 -24.31 -23.27 17.10
C ASP A 365 -24.57 -22.04 17.99
N GLU A 366 -25.81 -21.88 18.44
CA GLU A 366 -26.22 -20.71 19.20
C GLU A 366 -25.62 -20.67 20.62
N ASP A 367 -25.33 -21.84 21.18
CA ASP A 367 -24.98 -22.02 22.58
C ASP A 367 -23.51 -22.45 22.77
N PHE A 368 -22.90 -23.06 21.74
CA PHE A 368 -21.59 -23.67 21.83
C PHE A 368 -20.64 -23.27 20.69
N GLY A 369 -19.41 -22.95 21.09
CA GLY A 369 -18.26 -22.75 20.21
C GLY A 369 -18.23 -21.41 19.47
N TYR A 370 -17.09 -21.13 18.83
CA TYR A 370 -16.90 -19.96 17.98
C TYR A 370 -16.08 -20.32 16.74
N LEU A 371 -16.49 -19.81 15.58
CA LEU A 371 -15.67 -19.84 14.37
C LEU A 371 -14.98 -18.50 14.18
N ILE A 372 -13.67 -18.52 13.93
CA ILE A 372 -12.86 -17.33 13.65
C ILE A 372 -12.30 -17.41 12.23
N LEU A 373 -12.73 -16.51 11.35
CA LEU A 373 -12.33 -16.47 9.94
C LEU A 373 -11.08 -15.60 9.73
N TYR A 374 -10.02 -16.13 9.14
CA TYR A 374 -8.71 -15.45 9.09
C TYR A 374 -8.20 -15.07 10.50
N PRO A 375 -7.93 -16.06 11.36
CA PRO A 375 -7.52 -15.83 12.75
C PRO A 375 -6.26 -14.96 12.88
N ASP A 376 -5.35 -15.04 11.91
CA ASP A 376 -4.10 -14.26 11.94
C ASP A 376 -4.30 -12.79 11.53
N MET A 377 -5.50 -12.39 11.08
CA MET A 377 -5.83 -11.00 10.83
C MET A 377 -6.37 -10.34 12.09
N LEU A 378 -5.49 -9.68 12.84
CA LEU A 378 -5.82 -9.07 14.12
C LEU A 378 -6.56 -7.73 13.96
N ILE A 379 -7.85 -7.73 14.30
CA ILE A 379 -8.74 -6.56 14.26
C ILE A 379 -8.86 -5.96 15.66
N SER A 380 -8.80 -4.63 15.79
CA SER A 380 -8.92 -3.99 17.09
C SER A 380 -10.34 -4.10 17.65
N GLY A 381 -10.44 -4.30 18.97
CA GLY A 381 -11.74 -4.34 19.65
C GLY A 381 -12.57 -3.06 19.46
N THR A 382 -11.91 -1.90 19.41
CA THR A 382 -12.53 -0.60 19.10
C THR A 382 -13.17 -0.57 17.70
N SER A 383 -12.50 -1.14 16.70
CA SER A 383 -13.00 -1.20 15.32
C SER A 383 -14.22 -2.12 15.21
N ILE A 384 -14.22 -3.27 15.89
CA ILE A 384 -15.37 -4.18 15.94
C ILE A 384 -16.56 -3.52 16.64
N ALA A 385 -16.34 -2.91 17.81
CA ALA A 385 -17.39 -2.17 18.51
C ALA A 385 -17.96 -1.02 17.66
N SER A 386 -17.13 -0.33 16.88
CA SER A 386 -17.59 0.72 15.96
C SER A 386 -18.42 0.20 14.78
N SER A 387 -18.26 -1.09 14.44
CA SER A 387 -18.94 -1.75 13.33
C SER A 387 -20.40 -2.07 13.62
N ILE A 388 -20.80 -2.13 14.91
CA ILE A 388 -22.16 -2.46 15.36
C ILE A 388 -23.20 -1.55 14.69
N ARG A 389 -22.95 -0.24 14.65
CA ARG A 389 -23.85 0.69 13.95
C ARG A 389 -23.68 0.69 12.43
N CYS A 390 -22.44 0.54 11.97
CA CYS A 390 -22.12 0.64 10.54
C CYS A 390 -20.85 -0.13 10.20
N MET A 391 -21.00 -1.34 9.66
CA MET A 391 -19.90 -2.17 9.18
C MET A 391 -19.07 -1.45 8.11
N ARG A 392 -19.73 -0.72 7.21
CA ARG A 392 -19.06 0.05 6.14
C ARG A 392 -18.13 1.12 6.71
N ARG A 393 -18.58 1.86 7.74
CA ARG A 393 -17.75 2.87 8.43
C ARG A 393 -16.51 2.24 9.05
N ALA A 394 -16.68 1.12 9.77
CA ALA A 394 -15.57 0.43 10.41
C ALA A 394 -14.51 -0.07 9.41
N VAL A 395 -14.95 -0.67 8.29
CA VAL A 395 -14.04 -1.09 7.22
C VAL A 395 -13.33 0.12 6.60
N LEU A 396 -14.04 1.22 6.36
CA LEU A 396 -13.46 2.46 5.83
C LEU A 396 -12.41 3.05 6.78
N SER A 397 -12.69 3.14 8.08
CA SER A 397 -11.75 3.65 9.09
C SER A 397 -10.46 2.80 9.16
N GLU A 398 -10.54 1.48 9.04
CA GLU A 398 -9.34 0.62 8.96
C GLU A 398 -8.55 0.81 7.65
N THR A 399 -9.25 1.14 6.55
CA THR A 399 -8.61 1.38 5.24
C THR A 399 -7.99 2.77 5.12
N PHE A 400 -8.65 3.80 5.67
CA PHE A 400 -8.32 5.22 5.56
C PHE A 400 -8.12 5.83 6.96
N LYS A 401 -7.03 5.43 7.61
CA LYS A 401 -6.74 5.77 9.01
C LYS A 401 -6.58 7.28 9.31
N SER A 402 -6.37 8.10 8.29
CA SER A 402 -6.10 9.54 8.43
C SER A 402 -7.34 10.43 8.33
N SER A 403 -8.54 9.86 8.23
CA SER A 403 -9.76 10.63 7.97
C SER A 403 -10.52 11.09 9.22
N ASP A 404 -10.15 10.63 10.42
CA ASP A 404 -10.73 11.12 11.67
C ASP A 404 -9.84 12.26 12.23
N PRO A 405 -10.28 13.53 12.14
CA PRO A 405 -9.47 14.65 12.63
C PRO A 405 -9.34 14.60 14.16
N ALA A 406 -8.19 15.03 14.67
CA ALA A 406 -8.03 15.25 16.10
C ALA A 406 -9.04 16.32 16.58
N THR A 407 -9.64 16.10 17.75
CA THR A 407 -10.61 17.03 18.34
C THR A 407 -10.18 17.44 19.74
N ARG A 408 -10.69 18.59 20.22
CA ARG A 408 -10.49 19.07 21.60
C ARG A 408 -10.86 17.98 22.63
N GLN A 409 -11.98 17.27 22.40
CA GLN A 409 -12.46 16.22 23.29
C GLN A 409 -11.55 14.98 23.31
N MET A 410 -10.95 14.61 22.18
CA MET A 410 -9.97 13.51 22.15
C MET A 410 -8.69 13.85 22.93
N LEU A 411 -8.21 15.10 22.81
CA LEU A 411 -7.06 15.58 23.57
C LEU A 411 -7.34 15.53 25.09
N ILE A 412 -8.45 16.10 25.53
CA ILE A 412 -8.86 16.07 26.94
C ILE A 412 -9.01 14.62 27.42
N GLY A 413 -9.61 13.77 26.58
CA GLY A 413 -9.70 12.34 26.83
C GLY A 413 -8.35 11.69 27.12
N THR A 414 -7.38 11.94 26.24
CA THR A 414 -6.03 11.38 26.34
C THR A 414 -5.32 11.85 27.61
N VAL A 415 -5.41 13.14 27.94
CA VAL A 415 -4.82 13.71 29.16
C VAL A 415 -5.45 13.09 30.41
N LEU A 416 -6.78 12.98 30.46
CA LEU A 416 -7.49 12.42 31.62
C LEU A 416 -7.20 10.94 31.84
N HIS A 417 -7.10 10.13 30.77
CA HIS A 417 -6.68 8.73 30.89
C HIS A 417 -5.30 8.64 31.53
N GLU A 418 -4.36 9.45 31.06
CA GLU A 418 -3.00 9.45 31.58
C GLU A 418 -2.91 9.91 33.04
N VAL A 419 -3.66 10.95 33.41
CA VAL A 419 -3.74 11.41 34.81
C VAL A 419 -4.30 10.30 35.70
N PHE A 420 -5.36 9.62 35.26
CA PHE A 420 -5.94 8.51 36.02
C PHE A 420 -4.96 7.34 36.18
N GLN A 421 -4.25 6.98 35.10
CA GLN A 421 -3.24 5.91 35.09
C GLN A 421 -2.06 6.22 36.03
N LYS A 422 -1.59 7.47 36.07
CA LYS A 422 -0.59 7.89 37.05
C LYS A 422 -1.14 7.84 38.48
N ALA A 423 -2.36 8.32 38.68
CA ALA A 423 -3.01 8.38 39.99
C ALA A 423 -3.26 7.01 40.62
N ILE A 424 -3.71 6.02 39.84
CA ILE A 424 -4.00 4.67 40.36
C ILE A 424 -2.76 3.91 40.85
N SER A 425 -1.58 4.32 40.40
CA SER A 425 -0.29 3.76 40.83
C SER A 425 0.37 4.53 41.97
N ASP A 426 -0.12 5.74 42.27
CA ASP A 426 0.47 6.67 43.24
C ASP A 426 -0.56 7.05 44.32
N SER A 427 -1.42 8.05 44.04
CA SER A 427 -2.46 8.48 44.97
C SER A 427 -3.57 9.26 44.29
N PHE A 428 -4.79 9.09 44.79
CA PHE A 428 -5.99 9.86 44.42
C PHE A 428 -6.26 11.04 45.37
N ALA A 429 -5.30 11.42 46.21
CA ALA A 429 -5.39 12.61 47.05
C ALA A 429 -5.55 13.87 46.16
N PRO A 430 -6.45 14.81 46.52
CA PRO A 430 -6.75 15.98 45.67
C PRO A 430 -5.51 16.81 45.28
N GLU A 431 -4.58 17.02 46.21
CA GLU A 431 -3.34 17.76 45.97
C GLU A 431 -2.47 17.05 44.92
N LYS A 432 -2.35 15.72 45.03
CA LYS A 432 -1.54 14.91 44.11
C LYS A 432 -2.16 14.82 42.73
N LEU A 433 -3.49 14.66 42.65
CA LEU A 433 -4.22 14.67 41.38
C LEU A 433 -4.03 15.99 40.62
N GLN A 434 -4.07 17.11 41.34
CA GLN A 434 -3.84 18.42 40.73
C GLN A 434 -2.40 18.57 40.22
N GLU A 435 -1.41 18.10 40.98
CA GLU A 435 -0.01 18.06 40.55
C GLU A 435 0.16 17.23 39.26
N LEU A 436 -0.35 16.00 39.25
CA LEU A 436 -0.28 15.08 38.11
C LEU A 436 -0.98 15.64 36.87
N ALA A 437 -2.14 16.29 37.04
CA ALA A 437 -2.87 16.93 35.96
C ALA A 437 -2.07 18.05 35.30
N PHE A 438 -1.46 18.93 36.11
CA PHE A 438 -0.69 20.06 35.59
C PHE A 438 0.60 19.63 34.92
N GLN A 439 1.31 18.65 35.49
CA GLN A 439 2.49 18.05 34.87
C GLN A 439 2.13 17.39 33.53
N THR A 440 1.04 16.62 33.49
CA THR A 440 0.62 15.92 32.26
C THR A 440 0.24 16.91 31.16
N VAL A 441 -0.53 17.96 31.45
CA VAL A 441 -0.89 18.99 30.45
C VAL A 441 0.34 19.70 29.87
N GLN A 442 1.45 19.80 30.62
CA GLN A 442 2.69 20.44 30.18
C GLN A 442 3.59 19.54 29.32
N GLU A 443 3.27 18.26 29.13
CA GLU A 443 4.11 17.39 28.33
C GLU A 443 4.06 17.74 26.84
N ILE A 444 5.21 17.60 26.17
CA ILE A 444 5.41 18.00 24.76
C ILE A 444 4.38 17.35 23.81
N ARG A 445 3.97 16.10 24.08
CA ARG A 445 2.97 15.40 23.25
C ARG A 445 1.60 16.10 23.26
N HIS A 446 1.17 16.58 24.42
CA HIS A 446 -0.11 17.25 24.59
C HIS A 446 -0.03 18.69 24.07
N LEU A 447 1.08 19.39 24.31
CA LEU A 447 1.34 20.72 23.76
C LEU A 447 1.34 20.74 22.22
N LYS A 448 1.89 19.69 21.57
CA LYS A 448 1.85 19.55 20.10
C LYS A 448 0.43 19.47 19.56
N GLU A 449 -0.45 18.71 20.22
CA GLU A 449 -1.86 18.61 19.81
C GLU A 449 -2.64 19.90 20.12
N MET A 450 -2.34 20.58 21.23
CA MET A 450 -2.90 21.92 21.51
C MET A 450 -2.52 22.92 20.41
N TYR A 451 -1.26 22.92 20.00
CA TYR A 451 -0.78 23.75 18.89
C TYR A 451 -1.50 23.41 17.59
N ARG A 452 -1.64 22.11 17.27
CA ARG A 452 -2.34 21.64 16.07
C ARG A 452 -3.82 22.07 16.04
N LEU A 453 -4.47 22.07 17.19
CA LEU A 453 -5.89 22.42 17.33
C LEU A 453 -6.12 23.91 17.62
N ASN A 454 -5.06 24.72 17.71
CA ASN A 454 -5.10 26.13 18.09
C ASN A 454 -5.83 26.36 19.43
N LEU A 455 -5.48 25.57 20.44
CA LEU A 455 -6.09 25.61 21.78
C LEU A 455 -5.15 26.27 22.80
N ASN A 456 -5.74 26.99 23.75
CA ASN A 456 -5.00 27.59 24.86
C ASN A 456 -4.72 26.56 25.97
N GLN A 457 -3.48 26.51 26.45
CA GLN A 457 -3.07 25.58 27.50
C GLN A 457 -3.87 25.77 28.80
N ASP A 458 -4.17 27.01 29.20
CA ASP A 458 -4.87 27.25 30.47
C ASP A 458 -6.35 26.85 30.42
N GLU A 459 -6.98 26.92 29.25
CA GLU A 459 -8.33 26.37 29.04
C GLU A 459 -8.35 24.85 29.25
N ILE A 460 -7.34 24.14 28.71
CA ILE A 460 -7.25 22.69 28.88
C ILE A 460 -6.97 22.31 30.33
N LYS A 461 -6.10 23.05 31.03
CA LYS A 461 -5.88 22.83 32.47
C LYS A 461 -7.17 22.98 33.27
N GLN A 462 -7.95 24.02 32.98
CA GLN A 462 -9.20 24.28 33.69
C GLN A 462 -10.22 23.18 33.43
N GLU A 463 -10.38 22.74 32.18
CA GLU A 463 -11.32 21.68 31.81
C GLU A 463 -10.91 20.32 32.40
N VAL A 464 -9.61 19.99 32.44
CA VAL A 464 -9.10 18.79 33.11
C VAL A 464 -9.35 18.84 34.62
N LYS A 465 -9.19 20.02 35.25
CA LYS A 465 -9.39 20.22 36.69
C LYS A 465 -10.82 19.87 37.13
N GLU A 466 -11.82 20.08 36.28
CA GLU A 466 -13.22 19.76 36.57
C GLU A 466 -13.48 18.25 36.79
N TYR A 467 -12.61 17.37 36.30
CA TYR A 467 -12.75 15.91 36.44
C TYR A 467 -12.10 15.35 37.71
N LEU A 468 -11.14 16.06 38.30
CA LEU A 468 -10.35 15.55 39.43
C LEU A 468 -11.18 15.16 40.65
N PRO A 469 -12.25 15.91 41.05
CA PRO A 469 -13.10 15.50 42.16
C PRO A 469 -13.78 14.14 41.93
N SER A 470 -14.15 13.84 40.68
CA SER A 470 -14.75 12.56 40.31
C SER A 470 -13.77 11.39 40.44
N PHE A 471 -12.46 11.64 40.26
CA PHE A 471 -11.41 10.63 40.44
C PHE A 471 -11.23 10.30 41.92
N SER A 472 -11.13 11.33 42.77
CA SER A 472 -11.08 11.14 44.23
C SER A 472 -12.32 10.44 44.76
N LYS A 473 -13.51 10.80 44.25
CA LYS A 473 -14.77 10.13 44.60
C LYS A 473 -14.71 8.65 44.27
N TRP A 474 -14.34 8.29 43.04
CA TRP A 474 -14.24 6.89 42.62
C TRP A 474 -13.25 6.09 43.50
N ALA A 475 -12.08 6.64 43.80
CA ALA A 475 -11.11 5.97 44.66
C ALA A 475 -11.62 5.79 46.10
N GLY A 476 -12.31 6.81 46.63
CA GLY A 476 -12.99 6.72 47.92
C GLY A 476 -14.09 5.66 47.93
N ASP A 477 -14.80 5.47 46.82
CA ASP A 477 -15.89 4.49 46.70
C ASP A 477 -15.39 3.04 46.56
N PHE A 478 -14.29 2.80 45.83
CA PHE A 478 -13.88 1.46 45.41
C PHE A 478 -12.52 0.95 45.90
N MET A 479 -11.61 1.81 46.40
CA MET A 479 -10.26 1.40 46.82
C MET A 479 -10.01 1.48 48.33
N HIS A 480 -10.59 2.47 49.02
CA HIS A 480 -10.23 2.80 50.40
C HIS A 480 -11.40 2.65 51.37
N LYS A 481 -11.73 1.42 51.81
CA LYS A 481 -12.73 1.18 52.85
C LYS A 481 -12.32 0.06 53.82
N HIS A 482 -12.70 0.23 55.09
CA HIS A 482 -12.30 -0.68 56.18
C HIS A 482 -13.19 -1.93 56.29
N THR A 483 -14.45 -1.87 55.85
CA THR A 483 -15.36 -3.02 55.88
C THR A 483 -16.00 -3.31 54.52
N SER A 484 -16.28 -4.59 54.24
CA SER A 484 -16.78 -5.05 52.95
C SER A 484 -18.19 -4.54 52.59
N THR A 485 -18.98 -4.13 53.58
CA THR A 485 -20.34 -3.58 53.40
C THR A 485 -20.35 -2.11 53.00
N ASP A 486 -19.24 -1.40 53.21
CA ASP A 486 -19.15 0.03 52.90
C ASP A 486 -18.98 0.29 51.40
N PHE A 487 -18.56 -0.72 50.63
CA PHE A 487 -18.42 -0.63 49.19
C PHE A 487 -19.79 -0.55 48.48
N PRO A 488 -19.90 0.14 47.33
CA PRO A 488 -21.17 0.23 46.60
C PRO A 488 -21.73 -1.15 46.23
N GLN A 489 -23.03 -1.35 46.48
CA GLN A 489 -23.74 -2.53 46.04
C GLN A 489 -24.00 -2.45 44.53
N MET A 490 -23.61 -3.48 43.80
CA MET A 490 -23.73 -3.57 42.34
C MET A 490 -24.37 -4.88 41.93
N GLN A 491 -25.02 -4.88 40.76
CA GLN A 491 -25.55 -6.09 40.17
C GLN A 491 -24.53 -6.68 39.19
N LEU A 492 -24.01 -7.87 39.50
CA LEU A 492 -23.10 -8.60 38.62
C LEU A 492 -23.34 -10.11 38.77
N SER A 493 -23.81 -10.72 37.69
CA SER A 493 -23.92 -12.17 37.55
C SER A 493 -22.76 -12.67 36.70
N LEU A 494 -21.95 -13.59 37.22
CA LEU A 494 -20.89 -14.25 36.46
C LEU A 494 -21.32 -15.69 36.12
N PRO A 495 -20.93 -16.22 34.96
CA PRO A 495 -21.14 -17.62 34.61
C PRO A 495 -20.68 -18.61 35.70
N SER A 496 -19.58 -18.32 36.40
CA SER A 496 -19.02 -19.13 37.49
C SER A 496 -19.82 -19.12 38.80
N ASP A 497 -20.95 -18.42 38.87
CA ASP A 497 -21.76 -18.32 40.10
C ASP A 497 -22.91 -19.34 40.20
N GLY A 498 -23.21 -20.06 39.12
CA GLY A 498 -24.31 -21.04 39.07
C GLY A 498 -25.71 -20.39 39.08
N SER A 499 -26.76 -21.20 38.93
CA SER A 499 -28.15 -20.76 38.72
C SER A 499 -28.83 -20.11 39.95
N ASN A 500 -28.22 -20.17 41.13
CA ASN A 500 -28.80 -19.68 42.41
C ASN A 500 -28.09 -18.44 42.99
N GLY A 501 -27.33 -17.70 42.19
CA GLY A 501 -26.58 -16.53 42.68
C GLY A 501 -27.46 -15.30 42.86
N ASN A 502 -27.74 -14.90 44.11
CA ASN A 502 -28.19 -13.54 44.42
C ASN A 502 -27.31 -12.52 43.69
N SER A 503 -27.95 -11.66 42.90
CA SER A 503 -27.30 -10.85 41.84
C SER A 503 -26.51 -9.66 42.37
N THR A 504 -26.64 -9.33 43.65
CA THR A 504 -25.99 -8.17 44.26
C THR A 504 -24.66 -8.54 44.92
N CYS A 505 -23.62 -7.78 44.61
CA CYS A 505 -22.29 -7.92 45.20
C CYS A 505 -21.68 -6.55 45.50
N HIS A 506 -20.68 -6.54 46.38
CA HIS A 506 -19.83 -5.38 46.60
C HIS A 506 -18.49 -5.57 45.89
N ILE A 507 -17.99 -4.53 45.24
CA ILE A 507 -16.76 -4.57 44.44
C ILE A 507 -15.69 -3.71 45.12
N GLU A 508 -14.54 -4.32 45.41
CA GLU A 508 -13.32 -3.68 45.91
C GLU A 508 -12.25 -3.78 44.83
N VAL A 509 -11.69 -2.63 44.42
CA VAL A 509 -10.53 -2.54 43.52
C VAL A 509 -9.29 -2.42 44.38
N ILE A 510 -8.45 -3.46 44.39
CA ILE A 510 -7.30 -3.55 45.31
C ILE A 510 -6.12 -2.72 44.79
N ASN A 511 -5.75 -2.96 43.53
CA ASN A 511 -4.58 -2.36 42.91
C ASN A 511 -4.68 -2.44 41.37
N SER A 512 -3.96 -1.55 40.71
CA SER A 512 -3.56 -1.73 39.31
C SER A 512 -2.47 -2.79 39.24
N LEU A 513 -2.59 -3.69 38.27
CA LEU A 513 -1.61 -4.74 37.96
C LEU A 513 -0.83 -4.41 36.70
N ASP A 514 -1.49 -3.78 35.73
CA ASP A 514 -0.88 -3.30 34.49
C ASP A 514 -1.62 -2.06 33.98
N ILE A 515 -0.94 -1.23 33.20
CA ILE A 515 -1.47 -0.02 32.58
C ILE A 515 -1.16 -0.09 31.09
N GLU A 516 -2.14 0.26 30.25
CA GLU A 516 -1.95 0.31 28.81
C GLU A 516 -1.54 -1.06 28.20
N GLU A 517 -2.04 -2.15 28.78
CA GLU A 517 -1.70 -3.53 28.43
C GLU A 517 -2.11 -3.86 26.99
N SER A 518 -1.12 -4.04 26.12
CA SER A 518 -1.34 -4.42 24.72
C SER A 518 -1.36 -5.94 24.55
N ILE A 519 -2.45 -6.47 23.99
CA ILE A 519 -2.65 -7.90 23.78
C ILE A 519 -3.03 -8.18 22.33
N TRP A 520 -2.38 -9.18 21.74
CA TRP A 520 -2.69 -9.76 20.43
C TRP A 520 -3.18 -11.19 20.64
N SER A 521 -4.38 -11.49 20.16
CA SER A 521 -5.00 -12.81 20.25
C SER A 521 -5.04 -13.47 18.87
N PRO A 522 -4.13 -14.42 18.59
CA PRO A 522 -4.20 -15.25 17.39
C PRO A 522 -5.35 -16.27 17.46
N ARG A 523 -5.91 -16.56 18.65
CA ARG A 523 -7.09 -17.43 18.81
C ARG A 523 -8.34 -16.72 18.28
N PHE A 524 -8.66 -15.55 18.81
CA PHE A 524 -9.88 -14.81 18.42
C PHE A 524 -9.68 -13.86 17.23
N GLY A 525 -8.45 -13.71 16.75
CA GLY A 525 -8.10 -12.76 15.70
C GLY A 525 -8.37 -11.31 16.10
N LEU A 526 -8.05 -10.99 17.34
CA LEU A 526 -8.30 -9.72 18.00
C LEU A 526 -6.97 -9.05 18.40
N LYS A 527 -7.00 -7.73 18.50
CA LYS A 527 -5.98 -6.97 19.24
C LYS A 527 -6.64 -5.89 20.07
N GLY A 528 -5.99 -5.47 21.13
CA GLY A 528 -6.50 -4.40 21.97
C GLY A 528 -5.45 -3.85 22.90
N LYS A 529 -5.80 -2.74 23.53
CA LYS A 529 -5.01 -2.09 24.56
C LYS A 529 -5.96 -1.81 25.71
N ILE A 530 -5.82 -2.56 26.80
CA ILE A 530 -6.64 -2.39 28.00
C ILE A 530 -6.09 -1.17 28.73
N ASP A 531 -6.94 -0.19 29.07
CA ASP A 531 -6.50 1.05 29.74
C ASP A 531 -5.82 0.74 31.07
N VAL A 532 -6.47 -0.06 31.93
CA VAL A 532 -5.92 -0.53 33.20
C VAL A 532 -6.38 -1.97 33.46
N THR A 533 -5.46 -2.83 33.87
CA THR A 533 -5.78 -4.17 34.37
C THR A 533 -5.75 -4.12 35.90
N VAL A 534 -6.85 -4.48 36.56
CA VAL A 534 -7.02 -4.32 38.02
C VAL A 534 -7.28 -5.64 38.73
N GLY A 535 -6.77 -5.76 39.95
CA GLY A 535 -7.14 -6.81 40.89
C GLY A 535 -8.42 -6.44 41.64
N VAL A 536 -9.43 -7.30 41.58
CA VAL A 536 -10.77 -7.03 42.10
C VAL A 536 -11.20 -8.11 43.07
N LYS A 537 -11.70 -7.72 44.24
CA LYS A 537 -12.45 -8.59 45.15
C LYS A 537 -13.95 -8.37 44.97
N ILE A 538 -14.67 -9.47 44.80
CA ILE A 538 -16.13 -9.49 44.70
C ILE A 538 -16.67 -10.14 45.97
N HIS A 539 -17.35 -9.35 46.79
CA HIS A 539 -17.96 -9.80 48.04
C HIS A 539 -19.44 -10.12 47.83
N ARG A 540 -19.86 -11.34 48.18
CA ARG A 540 -21.26 -11.79 48.18
C ARG A 540 -21.59 -12.47 49.49
N GLY A 541 -22.31 -11.77 50.36
CA GLY A 541 -22.50 -12.21 51.75
C GLY A 541 -21.14 -12.42 52.41
N CYS A 542 -20.89 -13.62 52.95
CA CYS A 542 -19.61 -13.97 53.58
C CYS A 542 -18.54 -14.51 52.60
N LYS A 543 -18.85 -14.68 51.31
CA LYS A 543 -17.92 -15.22 50.32
C LYS A 543 -17.23 -14.09 49.56
N THR A 544 -15.90 -14.20 49.40
CA THR A 544 -15.10 -13.27 48.61
C THR A 544 -14.40 -14.03 47.48
N LYS A 545 -14.55 -13.57 46.24
CA LYS A 545 -13.83 -14.09 45.07
C LYS A 545 -12.85 -13.01 44.57
N TYR A 546 -11.60 -13.40 44.32
CA TYR A 546 -10.61 -12.53 43.68
C TYR A 546 -10.57 -12.79 42.18
N LYS A 547 -10.58 -11.73 41.37
CA LYS A 547 -10.46 -11.78 39.91
C LYS A 547 -9.59 -10.65 39.40
N ILE A 548 -8.88 -10.92 38.31
CA ILE A 548 -8.16 -9.88 37.55
C ILE A 548 -9.08 -9.46 36.42
N MET A 549 -9.42 -8.17 36.33
CA MET A 549 -10.41 -7.67 35.37
C MET A 549 -9.86 -6.50 34.53
N PRO A 550 -10.27 -6.38 33.26
CA PRO A 550 -10.02 -5.18 32.47
C PRO A 550 -10.91 -4.02 32.95
N LEU A 551 -10.31 -2.84 33.13
CA LEU A 551 -10.97 -1.58 33.41
C LEU A 551 -10.79 -0.64 32.22
N GLU A 552 -11.90 -0.23 31.61
CA GLU A 552 -11.95 0.71 30.48
C GLU A 552 -12.37 2.10 30.97
N LEU A 553 -11.63 3.13 30.57
CA LEU A 553 -11.88 4.51 30.97
C LEU A 553 -12.64 5.25 29.85
N LYS A 554 -13.61 6.10 30.22
CA LYS A 554 -14.36 6.96 29.28
C LYS A 554 -14.53 8.37 29.84
N THR A 555 -14.22 9.39 29.04
CA THR A 555 -14.26 10.80 29.45
C THR A 555 -15.49 11.57 28.98
N GLY A 556 -16.25 11.00 28.03
CA GLY A 556 -17.43 11.62 27.45
C GLY A 556 -18.72 11.45 28.29
N LYS A 557 -19.86 11.57 27.61
CA LYS A 557 -21.19 11.34 28.21
C LYS A 557 -21.27 9.93 28.81
N GLU A 558 -21.80 9.85 30.03
CA GLU A 558 -22.17 8.60 30.70
C GLU A 558 -23.33 7.94 29.95
N SER A 559 -23.00 7.18 28.90
CA SER A 559 -23.96 6.60 27.96
C SER A 559 -24.31 5.14 28.25
N ASN A 560 -23.44 4.43 28.96
CA ASN A 560 -23.39 2.96 29.06
C ASN A 560 -23.73 2.27 27.71
N SER A 561 -23.16 2.79 26.61
CA SER A 561 -23.60 2.41 25.28
C SER A 561 -23.15 1.00 24.90
N ILE A 562 -23.85 0.40 23.95
CA ILE A 562 -23.57 -0.96 23.46
C ILE A 562 -22.11 -1.06 22.97
N GLU A 563 -21.57 -0.01 22.33
CA GLU A 563 -20.18 0.00 21.85
C GLU A 563 -19.17 -0.02 23.00
N HIS A 564 -19.40 0.73 24.07
CA HIS A 564 -18.50 0.74 25.23
C HIS A 564 -18.53 -0.61 25.96
N ARG A 565 -19.72 -1.18 26.13
CA ARG A 565 -19.89 -2.52 26.71
C ARG A 565 -19.22 -3.59 25.85
N SER A 566 -19.38 -3.51 24.53
CA SER A 566 -18.78 -4.44 23.56
C SER A 566 -17.25 -4.41 23.59
N GLN A 567 -16.63 -3.25 23.76
CA GLN A 567 -15.18 -3.14 23.91
C GLN A 567 -14.68 -3.94 25.12
N LEU A 568 -15.37 -3.83 26.27
CA LEU A 568 -15.04 -4.60 27.46
C LEU A 568 -15.23 -6.11 27.27
N VAL A 569 -16.33 -6.53 26.63
CA VAL A 569 -16.54 -7.95 26.30
C VAL A 569 -15.38 -8.48 25.44
N LEU A 570 -14.92 -7.71 24.45
CA LEU A 570 -13.74 -8.08 23.64
C LEU A 570 -12.44 -8.09 24.46
N TYR A 571 -12.28 -7.20 25.45
CA TYR A 571 -11.14 -7.26 26.37
C TYR A 571 -11.15 -8.47 27.30
N THR A 572 -12.33 -9.02 27.64
CA THR A 572 -12.39 -10.29 28.37
C THR A 572 -11.86 -11.44 27.52
N LEU A 573 -12.19 -11.49 26.22
CA LEU A 573 -11.63 -12.47 25.28
C LEU A 573 -10.11 -12.30 25.13
N LEU A 574 -9.63 -11.06 24.97
CA LEU A 574 -8.20 -10.77 24.90
C LEU A 574 -7.46 -11.18 26.18
N SER A 575 -8.08 -11.01 27.35
CA SER A 575 -7.48 -11.40 28.63
C SER A 575 -7.19 -12.90 28.70
N GLN A 576 -7.96 -13.75 27.99
CA GLN A 576 -7.76 -15.21 27.97
C GLN A 576 -6.40 -15.64 27.39
N GLU A 577 -5.72 -14.77 26.64
CA GLU A 577 -4.35 -15.01 26.13
C GLU A 577 -3.27 -14.89 27.21
N ARG A 578 -3.58 -14.20 28.31
CA ARG A 578 -2.62 -13.86 29.38
C ARG A 578 -2.97 -14.53 30.70
N ARG A 579 -4.26 -14.77 30.95
CA ARG A 579 -4.81 -15.16 32.26
C ARG A 579 -6.13 -15.91 32.07
N ALA A 580 -6.67 -16.44 33.15
CA ALA A 580 -8.01 -17.05 33.13
C ALA A 580 -9.08 -16.03 32.72
N ASP A 581 -10.20 -16.52 32.16
CA ASP A 581 -11.31 -15.66 31.73
C ASP A 581 -11.79 -14.78 32.90
N PRO A 582 -11.71 -13.44 32.78
CA PRO A 582 -12.21 -12.55 33.82
C PRO A 582 -13.74 -12.63 33.95
N GLU A 583 -14.46 -13.13 32.95
CA GLU A 583 -15.92 -13.25 32.85
C GLU A 583 -16.69 -11.91 32.81
N ALA A 584 -16.09 -10.83 33.28
CA ALA A 584 -16.61 -9.48 33.22
C ALA A 584 -15.48 -8.45 33.15
N GLY A 585 -15.82 -7.23 32.76
CA GLY A 585 -14.95 -6.06 32.82
C GLY A 585 -15.64 -4.89 33.53
N LEU A 586 -14.89 -3.83 33.80
CA LEU A 586 -15.37 -2.63 34.48
C LEU A 586 -15.31 -1.42 33.53
N LEU A 587 -16.41 -0.66 33.42
CA LEU A 587 -16.48 0.56 32.62
C LEU A 587 -16.55 1.78 33.54
N LEU A 588 -15.53 2.63 33.54
CA LEU A 588 -15.49 3.84 34.36
C LEU A 588 -15.69 5.09 33.54
N TYR A 589 -16.73 5.86 33.88
CA TYR A 589 -16.93 7.20 33.35
C TYR A 589 -16.23 8.23 34.22
N LEU A 590 -15.10 8.71 33.74
CA LEU A 590 -14.20 9.64 34.43
C LEU A 590 -14.88 10.97 34.78
N LYS A 591 -15.90 11.40 34.02
CA LYS A 591 -16.63 12.64 34.29
C LYS A 591 -17.42 12.60 35.60
N THR A 592 -18.05 11.47 35.91
CA THR A 592 -18.96 11.32 37.05
C THR A 592 -18.40 10.43 38.16
N GLY A 593 -17.33 9.68 37.86
CA GLY A 593 -16.77 8.65 38.73
C GLY A 593 -17.61 7.38 38.80
N GLN A 594 -18.64 7.24 37.95
CA GLN A 594 -19.53 6.09 37.95
C GLN A 594 -18.89 4.90 37.23
N MET A 595 -18.93 3.74 37.88
CA MET A 595 -18.36 2.49 37.38
C MET A 595 -19.46 1.46 37.15
N TYR A 596 -19.47 0.85 35.97
CA TYR A 596 -20.45 -0.16 35.57
C TYR A 596 -19.77 -1.51 35.35
N PRO A 597 -20.22 -2.59 36.01
CA PRO A 597 -19.81 -3.93 35.66
C PRO A 597 -20.44 -4.35 34.32
N VAL A 598 -19.62 -4.95 33.45
CA VAL A 598 -20.04 -5.45 32.14
C VAL A 598 -19.76 -6.96 32.09
N PRO A 599 -20.77 -7.82 32.31
CA PRO A 599 -20.61 -9.25 32.15
C PRO A 599 -20.38 -9.61 30.68
N ALA A 600 -19.54 -10.60 30.43
CA ALA A 600 -19.19 -11.08 29.09
C ALA A 600 -19.86 -12.42 28.81
N ASN A 601 -21.16 -12.37 28.52
CA ASN A 601 -21.98 -13.56 28.27
C ASN A 601 -21.63 -14.21 26.92
N HIS A 602 -22.01 -15.48 26.76
CA HIS A 602 -21.77 -16.22 25.51
C HIS A 602 -22.40 -15.50 24.29
N LEU A 603 -23.65 -15.07 24.40
CA LEU A 603 -24.36 -14.35 23.33
C LEU A 603 -23.60 -13.10 22.88
N ASP A 604 -23.14 -12.27 23.83
CA ASP A 604 -22.39 -11.04 23.51
C ASP A 604 -21.07 -11.37 22.79
N LYS A 605 -20.32 -12.37 23.29
CA LYS A 605 -19.08 -12.85 22.66
C LYS A 605 -19.34 -13.37 21.24
N ARG A 606 -20.38 -14.20 21.06
CA ARG A 606 -20.81 -14.79 19.80
C ARG A 606 -21.10 -13.72 18.75
N GLU A 607 -21.97 -12.76 19.06
CA GLU A 607 -22.36 -11.71 18.11
C GLU A 607 -21.20 -10.79 17.74
N LEU A 608 -20.34 -10.44 18.70
CA LEU A 608 -19.15 -9.64 18.43
C LEU A 608 -18.12 -10.36 17.56
N LEU A 609 -17.95 -11.67 17.74
CA LEU A 609 -17.06 -12.49 16.89
C LEU A 609 -17.66 -12.71 15.49
N ARG A 610 -18.98 -12.82 15.35
CA ARG A 610 -19.66 -12.80 14.04
C ARG A 610 -19.42 -11.48 13.29
N LEU A 611 -19.59 -10.35 13.96
CA LEU A 611 -19.27 -9.03 13.38
C LEU A 611 -17.78 -8.93 12.99
N ARG A 612 -16.89 -9.44 13.84
CA ARG A 612 -15.45 -9.51 13.56
C ARG A 612 -15.16 -10.32 12.29
N ASN A 613 -15.84 -11.45 12.08
CA ASN A 613 -15.68 -12.24 10.86
C ASN A 613 -16.20 -11.54 9.61
N GLN A 614 -17.33 -10.84 9.69
CA GLN A 614 -17.85 -10.04 8.57
C GLN A 614 -16.87 -8.92 8.19
N MET A 615 -16.29 -8.25 9.20
CA MET A 615 -15.28 -7.23 9.01
C MET A 615 -14.00 -7.81 8.41
N ALA A 616 -13.55 -8.96 8.91
CA ALA A 616 -12.39 -9.68 8.40
C ALA A 616 -12.58 -10.06 6.92
N PHE A 617 -13.69 -10.67 6.59
CA PHE A 617 -14.03 -10.99 5.19
C PHE A 617 -13.96 -9.76 4.29
N SER A 618 -14.55 -8.64 4.72
CA SER A 618 -14.58 -7.39 3.95
C SER A 618 -13.20 -6.75 3.80
N LEU A 619 -12.34 -6.83 4.83
CA LEU A 619 -10.98 -6.30 4.79
C LEU A 619 -10.03 -7.15 3.94
N PHE A 620 -10.28 -8.46 3.88
CA PHE A 620 -9.50 -9.43 3.11
C PHE A 620 -9.85 -9.36 1.62
N HIS A 621 -11.15 -9.46 1.29
CA HIS A 621 -11.68 -9.47 -0.08
C HIS A 621 -11.84 -8.07 -0.67
N ARG A 622 -10.72 -7.38 -0.95
CA ARG A 622 -10.75 -6.02 -1.55
C ARG A 622 -10.75 -6.00 -3.07
N ILE A 623 -10.47 -7.13 -3.72
CA ILE A 623 -10.27 -7.20 -5.17
C ILE A 623 -11.10 -8.35 -5.72
N ASN A 624 -11.95 -8.04 -6.70
CA ASN A 624 -12.65 -9.04 -7.50
C ASN A 624 -11.89 -9.28 -8.81
N LYS A 625 -11.65 -10.56 -9.12
CA LYS A 625 -11.19 -11.01 -10.44
C LYS A 625 -12.39 -11.51 -11.23
N SER A 626 -12.59 -11.04 -12.46
CA SER A 626 -13.62 -11.60 -13.33
C SER A 626 -13.26 -13.04 -13.69
N ALA A 627 -14.23 -13.96 -13.60
CA ALA A 627 -14.05 -15.35 -14.05
C ALA A 627 -13.81 -15.45 -15.57
N THR A 628 -14.16 -14.41 -16.33
CA THR A 628 -14.14 -14.41 -17.80
C THR A 628 -12.88 -13.78 -18.37
N GLY A 629 -11.68 -14.32 -18.14
CA GLY A 629 -10.46 -14.05 -18.95
C GLY A 629 -9.99 -12.59 -19.16
N GLU A 630 -10.68 -11.58 -18.63
CA GLU A 630 -10.37 -10.18 -18.79
C GLU A 630 -9.45 -9.75 -17.64
N GLU A 631 -8.23 -9.31 -17.98
CA GLU A 631 -7.15 -8.94 -17.06
C GLU A 631 -7.42 -7.71 -16.15
N LYS A 632 -8.68 -7.26 -15.99
CA LYS A 632 -9.00 -6.08 -15.19
C LYS A 632 -9.45 -6.47 -13.78
N THR A 633 -8.52 -6.41 -12.83
CA THR A 633 -8.82 -6.45 -11.39
C THR A 633 -9.70 -5.26 -11.02
N LYS A 634 -10.89 -5.51 -10.45
CA LYS A 634 -11.80 -4.46 -9.96
C LYS A 634 -11.77 -4.43 -8.43
N LEU A 635 -12.04 -3.27 -7.84
CA LEU A 635 -12.27 -3.17 -6.40
C LEU A 635 -13.56 -3.92 -6.04
N ALA A 636 -13.51 -4.71 -4.97
CA ALA A 636 -14.68 -5.39 -4.44
C ALA A 636 -15.65 -4.38 -3.81
N PRO A 637 -16.96 -4.62 -3.86
CA PRO A 637 -17.91 -3.76 -3.18
C PRO A 637 -17.70 -3.83 -1.66
N LEU A 638 -17.67 -2.67 -1.01
CA LEU A 638 -17.73 -2.57 0.45
C LEU A 638 -19.12 -2.97 0.97
N PRO A 639 -19.26 -3.27 2.29
CA PRO A 639 -20.56 -3.46 2.93
C PRO A 639 -21.56 -2.36 2.55
N GLN A 640 -22.84 -2.72 2.47
CA GLN A 640 -23.88 -1.81 1.99
C GLN A 640 -23.99 -0.55 2.84
N ILE A 641 -24.46 0.53 2.21
CA ILE A 641 -24.80 1.77 2.92
C ILE A 641 -26.04 1.48 3.77
N ILE A 642 -26.01 1.87 5.03
CA ILE A 642 -27.13 1.70 5.97
C ILE A 642 -28.24 2.72 5.68
N GLU A 643 -29.47 2.39 6.07
CA GLU A 643 -30.63 3.27 5.90
C GLU A 643 -30.78 4.32 7.02
N GLU A 644 -30.13 4.11 8.17
CA GLU A 644 -30.25 4.99 9.34
C GLU A 644 -29.57 6.35 9.13
N GLN A 645 -30.38 7.39 8.92
CA GLN A 645 -29.90 8.74 8.61
C GLN A 645 -29.05 9.38 9.71
N GLN A 646 -29.40 9.16 10.99
CA GLN A 646 -28.66 9.75 12.12
C GLN A 646 -27.23 9.23 12.18
N THR A 647 -27.04 7.91 11.99
CA THR A 647 -25.70 7.31 11.96
C THR A 647 -24.86 7.84 10.79
N CYS A 648 -25.48 8.03 9.61
CA CYS A 648 -24.80 8.62 8.44
C CYS A 648 -24.45 10.10 8.64
N LYS A 649 -25.33 10.89 9.27
CA LYS A 649 -25.15 12.33 9.52
C LYS A 649 -23.91 12.62 10.38
N TYR A 650 -23.65 11.79 11.38
CA TYR A 650 -22.50 11.92 12.28
C TYR A 650 -21.31 11.03 11.91
N CYS A 651 -21.28 10.51 10.67
CA CYS A 651 -20.20 9.64 10.21
C CYS A 651 -19.01 10.44 9.68
N SER A 652 -17.86 10.34 10.34
CA SER A 652 -16.60 10.96 9.88
C SER A 652 -16.11 10.42 8.52
N GLN A 653 -16.52 9.21 8.15
CA GLN A 653 -16.13 8.55 6.89
C GLN A 653 -17.11 8.84 5.74
N LEU A 654 -18.04 9.80 5.89
CA LEU A 654 -19.06 10.08 4.87
C LEU A 654 -18.45 10.43 3.49
N GLY A 655 -17.40 11.24 3.46
CA GLY A 655 -16.69 11.60 2.22
C GLY A 655 -16.08 10.38 1.52
N ASN A 656 -15.34 9.54 2.25
CA ASN A 656 -14.76 8.30 1.72
C ASN A 656 -15.85 7.32 1.27
N CYS A 657 -16.94 7.22 2.03
CA CYS A 657 -18.09 6.37 1.71
C CYS A 657 -18.72 6.73 0.37
N ALA A 658 -18.98 8.03 0.15
CA ALA A 658 -19.53 8.55 -1.09
C ALA A 658 -18.57 8.38 -2.27
N LEU A 659 -17.28 8.72 -2.09
CA LEU A 659 -16.24 8.58 -3.11
C LEU A 659 -16.09 7.11 -3.56
N TYR A 660 -16.06 6.18 -2.60
CA TYR A 660 -15.95 4.76 -2.90
C TYR A 660 -17.19 4.26 -3.66
N SER A 661 -18.39 4.65 -3.22
CA SER A 661 -19.64 4.27 -3.88
C SER A 661 -19.68 4.74 -5.33
N ARG A 662 -19.30 6.01 -5.59
CA ARG A 662 -19.29 6.59 -6.94
C ARG A 662 -18.32 5.88 -7.89
N ASN A 663 -17.17 5.41 -7.40
CA ASN A 663 -16.14 4.77 -8.23
C ASN A 663 -16.34 3.27 -8.45
N THR A 664 -17.13 2.60 -7.59
CA THR A 664 -17.34 1.14 -7.68
C THR A 664 -18.73 0.75 -8.18
N SER A 665 -19.74 1.61 -7.99
CA SER A 665 -21.12 1.39 -8.40
C SER A 665 -21.42 2.04 -9.76
N PHE A 666 -20.91 1.49 -10.86
CA PHE A 666 -21.35 1.86 -12.22
C PHE A 666 -22.51 1.00 -12.75
N HIS A 667 -23.06 0.07 -11.94
CA HIS A 667 -24.25 -0.70 -12.28
C HIS A 667 -25.21 -0.84 -11.10
N ASN A 668 -26.46 -0.39 -11.31
CA ASN A 668 -27.71 -0.87 -10.71
C ASN A 668 -28.15 -0.47 -9.28
N GLN A 669 -27.82 0.70 -8.73
CA GLN A 669 -28.71 1.32 -7.72
C GLN A 669 -28.78 2.85 -7.88
N PRO A 670 -29.99 3.44 -8.04
CA PRO A 670 -30.13 4.89 -7.96
C PRO A 670 -29.73 5.33 -6.54
N VAL A 671 -28.79 6.28 -6.45
CA VAL A 671 -28.39 6.92 -5.20
C VAL A 671 -29.61 7.63 -4.62
N LYS A 672 -30.35 6.97 -3.72
CA LYS A 672 -31.53 7.52 -3.02
C LYS A 672 -31.15 8.42 -1.83
N CYS A 673 -29.97 9.03 -1.83
CA CYS A 673 -29.62 10.08 -0.88
C CYS A 673 -29.53 11.40 -1.65
N PHE A 674 -30.69 12.08 -1.78
CA PHE A 674 -30.83 13.39 -2.42
C PHE A 674 -29.97 14.51 -1.79
N ILE A 675 -29.37 14.27 -0.62
CA ILE A 675 -28.54 15.25 0.10
C ILE A 675 -27.08 15.21 -0.37
N CYS A 676 -26.60 14.13 -0.99
CA CYS A 676 -25.19 14.01 -1.39
C CYS A 676 -24.80 14.82 -2.64
N ILE A 677 -25.74 15.40 -3.37
CA ILE A 677 -25.46 16.16 -4.60
C ILE A 677 -25.46 17.67 -4.34
N SER A 678 -26.34 18.17 -3.46
CA SER A 678 -26.50 19.61 -3.24
C SER A 678 -25.35 20.26 -2.43
N ASP A 679 -24.72 19.55 -1.50
CA ASP A 679 -23.65 20.14 -0.66
C ASP A 679 -22.23 19.99 -1.27
N LEU A 680 -22.07 19.20 -2.34
CA LEU A 680 -20.77 19.00 -2.99
C LEU A 680 -20.45 20.04 -4.07
N GLU A 681 -21.47 20.75 -4.59
CA GLU A 681 -21.29 21.87 -5.54
C GLU A 681 -20.79 23.17 -4.87
N LEU A 682 -20.75 23.21 -3.53
CA LEU A 682 -20.25 24.37 -2.78
C LEU A 682 -18.78 24.26 -2.33
N TYR A 683 -18.12 23.12 -2.58
CA TYR A 683 -16.74 22.85 -2.14
C TYR A 683 -15.76 22.47 -3.26
N LEU A 684 -16.19 22.51 -4.51
CA LEU A 684 -15.34 22.52 -5.71
C LEU A 684 -15.49 23.87 -6.41
#